data_AF-A0A9D9DEL9-F1
#
_entry.id   AF-A0A9D9DEL9-F1
#
_cell.length_a   1.000
_cell.length_b   1.000
_cell.length_c   1.000
_cell.angle_alpha   90.00
_cell.angle_beta   90.00
_cell.angle_gamma   90.00
#
_symmetry.space_group_name_H-M   'P 1'
#
loop_
_entity.id
_entity.type
_entity.pdbx_description
1 polymer ?
#
loop_
_entity_poly.entity_id
_entity_poly.type
_entity_poly.pdbx_seq_one_letter_code
_entity_poly.pdbx_strand_id
1 'polypeptide(L)'
;MKKGMLALLLLFPFLIAFLAFTTSDYLIKGVEQDIDDIEIEYPSLAPFGLKQGKVKLEAESVYNEDYPLSEGNDLVFSVPLDQEVARIDEEEDGYYFVPLSEGQVEVTVSNRKGNVSRSFIALVYGESGALVVNLDCPFSSAGMASYHWGTYDIVYDSLSSPYYKHTAKFTFSAEVVGNDAMDVFDFTLSYSDNLSIDLANSEVTVLAPGESYISFTHPFSTSAPETRLEFNAVEAVNVYSYADLLKATNLSETGEAVVLHLDLESESNYERASSKKQMGIFGEIEGKVDPESYVYRFQTTYNHDFLDLWAKQGETEISDEVIAGIRLRQSLYGNGFLINGHDLCYPSSSQKVNGVIVPALKPGEDIFRGPRIYAAAGDPFSPYYEEAASNVEPLMVIYGQDNSLLYVEGDGVRIDNLRLKNADFGDNYQNLSTVGTGIDIKGDGTTISNSVISSARTLIRAFGDAEIDNCLLQNSLEFGVKAGSDLYSKPDPNKEISYSDPSGAIKKIKAKDYLSSIFDSGNLTYETVNNGLGDSILSAGICYNNQTDVFVNGTFGDGLFSRDRYSKQTILAGADSVQDALSNLDGFVNDDGSKNYDTEVTVSDSFFYNIHIAPICLDSYANGPFLYNATSILFRLVLGIHFSFFPSGCAPTMAPTKLTLEGDNRFYTYQKAEDLSFDSLAYQNIAFFIKEHGDISIKPEVTEDDYLPLSSLLTKQQEAVYVDIDGQSYLNTPIMKMGGGTNLSEVAFEDGGFDFVSLDCYEYNLGKSSTFVDDSEFMSSDEARYTTMKVALSRAASNFFGFEDYVFYHVDKDERPYFGQTPSLSELASRS
;
A
#
# COMPACT_ATOMS: atom_id res chain seq x y z
N MET A 1 25.06 49.46 25.18
CA MET A 1 24.30 48.21 24.95
C MET A 1 24.79 47.16 25.95
N LYS A 2 23.88 46.50 26.67
CA LYS A 2 24.20 45.56 27.75
C LYS A 2 24.79 44.26 27.17
N LYS A 3 25.88 43.76 27.75
CA LYS A 3 26.66 42.57 27.31
C LYS A 3 25.83 41.29 27.10
N GLY A 4 24.62 41.20 27.65
CA GLY A 4 23.70 40.07 27.41
C GLY A 4 23.09 40.01 26.00
N MET A 5 22.88 41.15 25.32
CA MET A 5 22.35 41.14 23.94
C MET A 5 23.36 40.65 22.91
N LEU A 6 24.66 40.87 23.14
CA LEU A 6 25.72 40.45 22.21
C LEU A 6 25.90 38.92 22.23
N ALA A 7 25.75 38.28 23.41
CA ALA A 7 25.79 36.82 23.53
C ALA A 7 24.59 36.16 22.84
N LEU A 8 23.39 36.76 22.96
CA LEU A 8 22.19 36.27 22.29
C LEU A 8 22.27 36.43 20.76
N LEU A 9 22.84 37.53 20.26
CA LEU A 9 23.08 37.78 18.82
C LEU A 9 24.20 36.92 18.22
N LEU A 10 25.17 36.47 19.03
CA LEU A 10 26.22 35.53 18.61
C LEU A 10 25.77 34.07 18.68
N LEU A 11 24.82 33.75 19.56
CA LEU A 11 24.20 32.43 19.64
C LEU A 11 23.06 32.25 18.63
N PHE A 12 22.37 33.32 18.21
CA PHE A 12 21.26 33.24 17.26
C PHE A 12 21.63 32.58 15.92
N PRO A 13 22.78 32.89 15.28
CA PRO A 13 23.22 32.20 14.08
C PRO A 13 23.59 30.74 14.34
N PHE A 14 24.06 30.40 15.53
CA PHE A 14 24.34 29.01 15.93
C PHE A 14 23.08 28.23 16.27
N LEU A 15 22.04 28.87 16.82
CA LEU A 15 20.73 28.29 17.13
C LEU A 15 19.91 28.09 15.85
N ILE A 16 19.95 29.07 14.94
CA ILE A 16 19.40 28.93 13.58
C ILE A 16 20.21 27.91 12.80
N ALA A 17 21.54 27.88 12.90
CA ALA A 17 22.35 26.82 12.30
C ALA A 17 22.10 25.47 12.95
N PHE A 18 21.78 25.36 14.24
CA PHE A 18 21.40 24.08 14.87
C PHE A 18 20.00 23.64 14.43
N LEU A 19 19.05 24.57 14.30
CA LEU A 19 17.70 24.32 13.75
C LEU A 19 17.74 24.03 12.23
N ALA A 20 18.71 24.60 11.50
CA ALA A 20 18.94 24.40 10.07
C ALA A 20 19.95 23.27 9.75
N PHE A 21 20.68 22.74 10.74
CA PHE A 21 21.48 21.51 10.62
C PHE A 21 20.73 20.26 11.09
N THR A 22 19.53 20.42 11.66
CA THR A 22 18.62 19.29 11.95
C THR A 22 17.52 19.10 10.92
N THR A 23 17.55 19.83 9.79
CA THR A 23 16.72 19.44 8.63
C THR A 23 17.32 18.15 8.06
N SER A 24 16.84 17.03 8.58
CA SER A 24 17.18 15.70 8.10
C SER A 24 16.63 15.50 6.69
N ASP A 25 17.37 14.75 5.90
CA ASP A 25 16.89 14.11 4.67
C ASP A 25 15.88 12.96 4.96
N TYR A 26 15.39 12.85 6.21
CA TYR A 26 14.38 11.91 6.66
C TYR A 26 13.35 12.64 7.51
N LEU A 27 12.15 12.87 6.99
CA LEU A 27 11.01 13.32 7.77
C LEU A 27 10.50 12.13 8.60
N ILE A 28 10.67 12.17 9.92
CA ILE A 28 10.09 11.15 10.81
C ILE A 28 8.60 11.46 10.94
N LYS A 29 7.76 10.63 10.31
CA LYS A 29 6.30 10.77 10.36
C LYS A 29 5.75 9.79 11.38
N GLY A 30 5.60 10.27 12.62
CA GLY A 30 5.16 9.47 13.75
C GLY A 30 3.76 8.89 13.53
N VAL A 31 3.58 7.61 13.84
CA VAL A 31 2.30 6.91 13.82
C VAL A 31 2.01 6.41 15.22
N GLU A 32 0.75 6.48 15.64
CA GLU A 32 0.34 5.85 16.88
C GLU A 32 0.59 4.35 16.80
N GLN A 33 1.38 3.83 17.73
CA GLN A 33 1.58 2.40 17.84
C GLN A 33 0.45 1.79 18.66
N ASP A 34 -0.15 0.74 18.12
CA ASP A 34 -1.07 -0.15 18.82
C ASP A 34 -0.37 -1.46 19.17
N ILE A 35 -0.99 -2.25 20.05
CA ILE A 35 -0.52 -3.62 20.32
C ILE A 35 -0.54 -4.44 19.04
N ASP A 36 0.43 -5.33 18.87
CA ASP A 36 0.50 -6.23 17.72
C ASP A 36 -0.52 -7.37 17.84
N ASP A 37 -0.75 -7.85 19.07
CA ASP A 37 -1.65 -8.97 19.33
C ASP A 37 -2.10 -9.08 20.80
N ILE A 38 -2.98 -10.04 21.10
CA ILE A 38 -3.42 -10.37 22.46
C ILE A 38 -3.22 -11.87 22.70
N GLU A 39 -2.54 -12.22 23.78
CA GLU A 39 -2.38 -13.59 24.25
C GLU A 39 -3.44 -13.93 25.30
N ILE A 40 -4.11 -15.07 25.12
CA ILE A 40 -5.08 -15.63 26.05
C ILE A 40 -4.73 -17.07 26.40
N GLU A 41 -4.84 -17.45 27.67
CA GLU A 41 -4.57 -18.82 28.13
C GLU A 41 -5.79 -19.75 28.02
N TYR A 42 -6.92 -19.24 27.53
CA TYR A 42 -8.18 -19.99 27.45
C TYR A 42 -8.20 -20.93 26.23
N PRO A 43 -8.65 -22.19 26.38
CA PRO A 43 -8.95 -23.03 25.24
C PRO A 43 -10.17 -22.49 24.47
N SER A 44 -10.33 -22.89 23.20
CA SER A 44 -11.45 -22.44 22.35
C SER A 44 -12.82 -22.65 23.00
N LEU A 45 -12.99 -23.75 23.75
CA LEU A 45 -14.13 -23.97 24.63
C LEU A 45 -13.66 -24.07 26.09
N ALA A 46 -13.89 -23.02 26.87
CA ALA A 46 -13.45 -22.89 28.25
C ALA A 46 -14.60 -23.14 29.25
N PRO A 47 -14.46 -24.07 30.22
CA PRO A 47 -15.54 -24.41 31.16
C PRO A 47 -15.62 -23.46 32.36
N PHE A 48 -16.83 -22.98 32.68
CA PHE A 48 -17.14 -22.18 33.87
C PHE A 48 -18.32 -22.76 34.67
N GLY A 49 -18.10 -23.09 35.94
CA GLY A 49 -19.15 -23.67 36.78
C GLY A 49 -20.08 -22.62 37.37
N LEU A 50 -21.40 -22.82 37.33
CA LEU A 50 -22.38 -21.94 38.00
C LEU A 50 -22.12 -21.77 39.50
N LYS A 51 -21.55 -22.79 40.15
CA LYS A 51 -21.18 -22.76 41.58
C LYS A 51 -19.80 -22.16 41.85
N GLN A 52 -18.96 -22.03 40.83
CA GLN A 52 -17.63 -21.42 40.94
C GLN A 52 -17.74 -19.92 41.25
N GLY A 53 -18.88 -19.32 40.88
CA GLY A 53 -19.15 -17.92 41.10
C GLY A 53 -18.33 -17.06 40.15
N LYS A 54 -17.87 -15.91 40.64
CA LYS A 54 -17.12 -14.92 39.88
C LYS A 54 -15.67 -15.38 39.67
N VAL A 55 -15.20 -15.40 38.41
CA VAL A 55 -13.85 -15.86 38.01
C VAL A 55 -13.08 -14.72 37.35
N LYS A 56 -11.82 -14.48 37.74
CA LYS A 56 -10.98 -13.43 37.14
C LYS A 56 -10.55 -13.83 35.73
N LEU A 57 -10.61 -12.88 34.80
CA LEU A 57 -10.13 -13.04 33.43
C LEU A 57 -8.73 -12.44 33.28
N GLU A 58 -7.86 -13.12 32.53
CA GLU A 58 -6.47 -12.74 32.30
C GLU A 58 -6.14 -12.79 30.80
N ALA A 59 -5.39 -11.79 30.33
CA ALA A 59 -4.87 -11.68 28.97
C ALA A 59 -3.64 -10.77 28.99
N GLU A 60 -2.72 -10.97 28.05
CA GLU A 60 -1.51 -10.17 27.92
C GLU A 60 -1.42 -9.53 26.53
N SER A 61 -0.98 -8.28 26.47
CA SER A 61 -0.74 -7.57 25.21
C SER A 61 0.60 -7.98 24.63
N VAL A 62 0.64 -8.34 23.35
CA VAL A 62 1.88 -8.56 22.59
C VAL A 62 2.19 -7.28 21.82
N TYR A 63 3.38 -6.73 22.01
CA TYR A 63 3.84 -5.55 21.28
C TYR A 63 5.37 -5.42 21.32
N ASN A 64 5.90 -4.60 20.42
CA ASN A 64 7.31 -4.24 20.47
C ASN A 64 7.60 -3.13 21.50
N GLU A 65 8.26 -3.49 22.61
CA GLU A 65 8.64 -2.57 23.70
C GLU A 65 9.61 -1.45 23.28
N ASP A 66 10.28 -1.57 22.13
CA ASP A 66 11.16 -0.52 21.60
C ASP A 66 10.40 0.76 21.23
N TYR A 67 9.09 0.66 21.04
CA TYR A 67 8.21 1.74 20.64
C TYR A 67 7.12 1.95 21.71
N PRO A 68 6.73 3.20 22.02
CA PRO A 68 5.72 3.49 23.03
C PRO A 68 4.30 3.30 22.49
N LEU A 69 3.48 2.54 23.21
CA LEU A 69 2.06 2.38 22.91
C LEU A 69 1.28 3.70 23.07
N SER A 70 0.33 3.91 22.17
CA SER A 70 -0.63 5.00 22.23
C SER A 70 -1.76 4.74 23.24
N GLU A 71 -2.49 5.79 23.63
CA GLU A 71 -3.62 5.68 24.57
C GLU A 71 -4.71 4.75 24.02
N GLY A 72 -5.39 3.98 24.88
CA GLY A 72 -6.47 3.07 24.47
C GLY A 72 -6.03 1.63 24.17
N ASN A 73 -4.77 1.28 24.44
CA ASN A 73 -4.26 -0.08 24.35
C ASN A 73 -4.53 -0.97 25.58
N ASP A 74 -5.23 -0.45 26.59
CA ASP A 74 -5.71 -1.28 27.72
C ASP A 74 -6.65 -2.37 27.22
N LEU A 75 -6.52 -3.57 27.77
CA LEU A 75 -7.38 -4.70 27.45
C LEU A 75 -8.74 -4.58 28.16
N VAL A 76 -9.82 -4.85 27.42
CA VAL A 76 -11.21 -4.86 27.87
C VAL A 76 -11.84 -6.20 27.51
N PHE A 77 -12.63 -6.77 28.42
CA PHE A 77 -13.42 -7.98 28.16
C PHE A 77 -14.90 -7.66 28.00
N SER A 78 -15.55 -8.36 27.08
CA SER A 78 -16.99 -8.21 26.82
C SER A 78 -17.66 -9.55 26.47
N VAL A 79 -18.97 -9.59 26.68
CA VAL A 79 -19.87 -10.64 26.20
C VAL A 79 -21.09 -9.98 25.51
N PRO A 80 -21.75 -10.67 24.57
CA PRO A 80 -22.99 -10.18 23.96
C PRO A 80 -24.06 -9.84 25.01
N LEU A 81 -24.62 -8.64 24.95
CA LEU A 81 -25.60 -8.14 25.93
C LEU A 81 -26.96 -8.83 25.86
N ASP A 82 -27.26 -9.47 24.74
CA ASP A 82 -28.51 -10.16 24.46
C ASP A 82 -28.53 -11.61 24.95
N GLN A 83 -27.37 -12.18 25.30
CA GLN A 83 -27.26 -13.53 25.85
C GLN A 83 -27.20 -13.50 27.38
N GLU A 84 -28.29 -13.89 28.05
CA GLU A 84 -28.36 -13.99 29.53
C GLU A 84 -27.56 -15.17 30.13
N VAL A 85 -26.52 -15.67 29.46
CA VAL A 85 -25.69 -16.80 29.92
C VAL A 85 -24.65 -16.36 30.94
N ALA A 86 -24.02 -15.20 30.70
CA ALA A 86 -22.99 -14.63 31.58
C ALA A 86 -22.96 -13.10 31.48
N ARG A 87 -22.18 -12.47 32.36
CA ARG A 87 -21.82 -11.05 32.24
C ARG A 87 -20.37 -10.82 32.65
N ILE A 88 -19.79 -9.72 32.19
CA ILE A 88 -18.47 -9.24 32.65
C ILE A 88 -18.68 -8.13 33.68
N ASP A 89 -18.06 -8.28 34.85
CA ASP A 89 -17.97 -7.22 35.85
C ASP A 89 -16.54 -6.64 35.86
N GLU A 90 -16.40 -5.32 35.68
CA GLU A 90 -15.14 -4.58 35.87
C GLU A 90 -14.98 -4.20 37.36
N GLU A 91 -13.88 -4.61 37.98
CA GLU A 91 -13.48 -4.22 39.34
C GLU A 91 -12.11 -3.50 39.34
N GLU A 92 -11.68 -2.94 40.47
CA GLU A 92 -10.41 -2.17 40.56
C GLU A 92 -9.17 -2.96 40.13
N ASP A 93 -9.17 -4.29 40.26
CA ASP A 93 -8.02 -5.15 39.98
C ASP A 93 -8.18 -6.01 38.71
N GLY A 94 -9.24 -5.80 37.92
CA GLY A 94 -9.40 -6.43 36.60
C GLY A 94 -10.84 -6.78 36.22
N TYR A 95 -10.97 -7.58 35.16
CA TYR A 95 -12.25 -8.06 34.64
C TYR A 95 -12.58 -9.45 35.17
N TYR A 96 -13.86 -9.70 35.36
CA TYR A 96 -14.34 -10.95 35.91
C TYR A 96 -15.55 -11.50 35.14
N PHE A 97 -15.48 -12.79 34.82
CA PHE A 97 -16.59 -13.55 34.28
C PHE A 97 -17.55 -13.98 35.40
N VAL A 98 -18.84 -13.66 35.23
CA VAL A 98 -19.91 -14.04 36.16
C VAL A 98 -20.90 -14.95 35.43
N PRO A 99 -20.91 -16.26 35.71
CA PRO A 99 -21.87 -17.19 35.10
C PRO A 99 -23.28 -16.96 35.66
N LEU A 100 -24.30 -16.88 34.79
CA LEU A 100 -25.69 -16.58 35.16
C LEU A 100 -26.63 -17.77 34.92
N SER A 101 -26.51 -18.46 33.79
CA SER A 101 -27.30 -19.65 33.46
C SER A 101 -26.50 -20.68 32.64
N GLU A 102 -26.94 -21.94 32.62
CA GLU A 102 -26.34 -22.97 31.75
C GLU A 102 -26.45 -22.52 30.27
N GLY A 103 -25.37 -22.67 29.50
CA GLY A 103 -25.30 -22.19 28.12
C GLY A 103 -23.87 -22.02 27.60
N GLN A 104 -23.75 -21.53 26.36
CA GLN A 104 -22.49 -21.10 25.77
C GLN A 104 -22.59 -19.61 25.41
N VAL A 105 -21.50 -18.88 25.59
CA VAL A 105 -21.41 -17.46 25.22
C VAL A 105 -19.99 -17.15 24.75
N GLU A 106 -19.87 -16.37 23.68
CA GLU A 106 -18.57 -15.87 23.24
C GLU A 106 -18.07 -14.78 24.20
N VAL A 107 -16.82 -14.92 24.64
CA VAL A 107 -16.10 -13.90 25.41
C VAL A 107 -15.05 -13.30 24.50
N THR A 108 -15.14 -11.99 24.30
CA THR A 108 -14.18 -11.22 23.49
C THR A 108 -13.28 -10.42 24.42
N VAL A 109 -11.98 -10.44 24.16
CA VAL A 109 -11.02 -9.48 24.68
C VAL A 109 -10.55 -8.59 23.53
N SER A 110 -10.50 -7.28 23.73
CA SER A 110 -9.95 -6.35 22.75
C SER A 110 -9.14 -5.26 23.46
N ASN A 111 -8.34 -4.50 22.72
CA ASN A 111 -7.95 -3.19 23.24
C ASN A 111 -9.17 -2.25 23.27
N ARG A 112 -9.12 -1.15 24.05
CA ARG A 112 -10.23 -0.18 24.12
C ARG A 112 -10.57 0.43 22.75
N LYS A 113 -9.60 0.49 21.83
CA LYS A 113 -9.78 0.95 20.45
C LYS A 113 -10.59 -0.02 19.58
N GLY A 114 -10.59 -1.31 19.91
CA GLY A 114 -11.34 -2.36 19.21
C GLY A 114 -10.71 -2.87 17.90
N ASN A 115 -9.52 -2.39 17.52
CA ASN A 115 -8.84 -2.79 16.28
C ASN A 115 -7.94 -4.02 16.44
N VAL A 116 -7.76 -4.52 17.67
CA VAL A 116 -7.12 -5.80 17.97
C VAL A 116 -8.01 -6.57 18.95
N SER A 117 -8.37 -7.80 18.61
CA SER A 117 -9.26 -8.63 19.43
C SER A 117 -8.94 -10.11 19.34
N ARG A 118 -9.34 -10.84 20.39
CA ARG A 118 -9.40 -12.30 20.46
C ARG A 118 -10.70 -12.76 21.11
N SER A 119 -11.19 -13.92 20.72
CA SER A 119 -12.36 -14.53 21.37
C SER A 119 -12.19 -16.01 21.70
N PHE A 120 -12.96 -16.46 22.69
CA PHE A 120 -13.14 -17.87 23.02
C PHE A 120 -14.59 -18.10 23.47
N ILE A 121 -15.05 -19.36 23.45
CA ILE A 121 -16.39 -19.73 23.90
C ILE A 121 -16.33 -20.15 25.37
N ALA A 122 -17.11 -19.49 26.22
CA ALA A 122 -17.32 -19.88 27.61
C ALA A 122 -18.51 -20.84 27.72
N LEU A 123 -18.26 -22.06 28.19
CA LEU A 123 -19.26 -23.09 28.49
C LEU A 123 -19.68 -22.99 29.95
N VAL A 124 -20.87 -22.47 30.22
CA VAL A 124 -21.44 -22.39 31.57
C VAL A 124 -22.22 -23.66 31.89
N TYR A 125 -21.81 -24.38 32.94
CA TYR A 125 -22.39 -25.67 33.34
C TYR A 125 -22.86 -25.70 34.81
N GLY A 126 -23.89 -26.50 35.08
CA GLY A 126 -24.40 -26.79 36.43
C GLY A 126 -24.14 -28.23 36.88
N GLU A 127 -24.99 -28.74 37.79
CA GLU A 127 -24.79 -30.05 38.44
C GLU A 127 -25.00 -31.25 37.50
N SER A 128 -25.70 -31.07 36.38
CA SER A 128 -25.89 -32.14 35.38
C SER A 128 -24.55 -32.53 34.74
N GLY A 129 -23.60 -31.60 34.73
CA GLY A 129 -22.35 -31.69 33.99
C GLY A 129 -22.51 -31.33 32.51
N ALA A 130 -21.37 -31.07 31.86
CA ALA A 130 -21.28 -30.74 30.44
C ALA A 130 -20.02 -31.38 29.84
N LEU A 131 -19.95 -31.44 28.50
CA LEU A 131 -18.78 -31.94 27.79
C LEU A 131 -17.96 -30.78 27.24
N VAL A 132 -16.68 -30.74 27.56
CA VAL A 132 -15.72 -29.82 26.93
C VAL A 132 -15.01 -30.58 25.83
N VAL A 133 -15.06 -30.06 24.60
CA VAL A 133 -14.36 -30.61 23.43
C VAL A 133 -13.44 -29.54 22.88
N ASN A 134 -12.15 -29.83 22.79
CA ASN A 134 -11.15 -28.93 22.24
C ASN A 134 -10.31 -29.66 21.19
N LEU A 135 -10.19 -29.07 20.00
CA LEU A 135 -9.31 -29.58 18.94
C LEU A 135 -7.85 -29.48 19.39
N ASP A 136 -7.03 -30.44 18.97
CA ASP A 136 -5.58 -30.36 19.18
C ASP A 136 -4.97 -29.22 18.35
N CYS A 137 -5.59 -28.95 17.19
CA CYS A 137 -5.34 -27.81 16.33
C CYS A 137 -6.60 -26.93 16.27
N PRO A 138 -6.81 -26.04 17.26
CA PRO A 138 -8.01 -25.20 17.32
C PRO A 138 -8.05 -24.14 16.23
N PHE A 139 -9.23 -23.61 15.97
CA PHE A 139 -9.39 -22.46 15.08
C PHE A 139 -8.77 -21.20 15.71
N SER A 140 -8.35 -20.24 14.87
CA SER A 140 -7.82 -18.97 15.36
C SER A 140 -8.87 -18.23 16.17
N SER A 141 -8.47 -17.70 17.33
CA SER A 141 -9.29 -16.81 18.14
C SER A 141 -9.39 -15.39 17.55
N ALA A 142 -8.75 -15.12 16.42
CA ALA A 142 -8.70 -13.81 15.76
C ALA A 142 -9.58 -13.69 14.51
N GLY A 143 -10.30 -14.75 14.14
CA GLY A 143 -11.07 -14.79 12.90
C GLY A 143 -12.30 -13.89 12.94
N MET A 144 -12.73 -13.42 11.77
CA MET A 144 -13.94 -12.60 11.62
C MET A 144 -15.12 -13.33 10.99
N ALA A 145 -14.93 -14.57 10.54
CA ALA A 145 -15.93 -15.32 9.78
C ALA A 145 -15.87 -16.83 10.11
N SER A 146 -16.71 -17.60 9.41
CA SER A 146 -16.77 -19.06 9.55
C SER A 146 -15.43 -19.75 9.26
N TYR A 147 -15.17 -20.85 9.98
CA TYR A 147 -13.94 -21.62 9.85
C TYR A 147 -14.04 -22.70 8.77
N HIS A 148 -12.91 -22.99 8.14
CA HIS A 148 -12.77 -23.95 7.05
C HIS A 148 -11.84 -25.10 7.44
N TRP A 149 -12.04 -26.27 6.81
CA TRP A 149 -11.14 -27.42 6.93
C TRP A 149 -10.90 -28.06 5.56
N GLY A 150 -9.64 -28.26 5.17
CA GLY A 150 -9.30 -28.89 3.90
C GLY A 150 -9.55 -30.40 3.93
N THR A 151 -10.11 -30.97 2.87
CA THR A 151 -10.32 -32.43 2.77
C THR A 151 -9.02 -33.23 2.66
N TYR A 152 -7.87 -32.56 2.50
CA TYR A 152 -6.58 -33.21 2.31
C TYR A 152 -5.49 -32.69 3.26
N ASP A 153 -4.65 -33.60 3.74
CA ASP A 153 -3.33 -33.30 4.29
C ASP A 153 -2.27 -33.67 3.25
N ILE A 154 -1.14 -32.95 3.22
CA ILE A 154 -0.03 -33.26 2.31
C ILE A 154 1.13 -33.94 3.05
N VAL A 155 1.76 -34.90 2.39
CA VAL A 155 2.93 -35.62 2.90
C VAL A 155 4.03 -35.61 1.85
N TYR A 156 5.24 -35.30 2.28
CA TYR A 156 6.43 -35.25 1.43
C TYR A 156 7.69 -35.56 2.23
N ASP A 157 8.71 -36.14 1.56
CA ASP A 157 9.99 -36.48 2.20
C ASP A 157 10.92 -35.26 2.36
N SER A 158 10.83 -34.30 1.43
CA SER A 158 11.61 -33.06 1.45
C SER A 158 10.97 -31.97 0.57
N LEU A 159 11.41 -30.71 0.71
CA LEU A 159 10.98 -29.61 -0.16
C LEU A 159 11.32 -29.82 -1.65
N SER A 160 12.30 -30.66 -1.97
CA SER A 160 12.64 -31.01 -3.35
C SER A 160 11.79 -32.15 -3.96
N SER A 161 11.07 -32.90 -3.12
CA SER A 161 10.29 -34.07 -3.53
C SER A 161 8.85 -33.72 -3.92
N PRO A 162 8.15 -34.50 -4.76
CA PRO A 162 6.70 -34.33 -4.91
C PRO A 162 5.98 -34.59 -3.58
N TYR A 163 4.81 -33.97 -3.38
CA TYR A 163 3.92 -34.29 -2.26
C TYR A 163 2.80 -35.24 -2.71
N TYR A 164 2.16 -35.89 -1.73
CA TYR A 164 0.97 -36.72 -1.92
C TYR A 164 -0.15 -36.24 -1.02
N LYS A 165 -1.38 -36.18 -1.55
CA LYS A 165 -2.58 -35.86 -0.77
C LYS A 165 -3.10 -37.10 -0.06
N HIS A 166 -3.31 -36.99 1.24
CA HIS A 166 -4.01 -37.95 2.07
C HIS A 166 -5.33 -37.34 2.54
N THR A 167 -6.35 -38.17 2.76
CA THR A 167 -7.61 -37.71 3.36
C THR A 167 -7.32 -37.08 4.72
N ALA A 168 -7.81 -35.87 4.95
CA ALA A 168 -7.50 -35.10 6.13
C ALA A 168 -8.01 -35.75 7.41
N LYS A 169 -7.17 -35.68 8.45
CA LYS A 169 -7.50 -36.18 9.78
C LYS A 169 -7.05 -35.21 10.85
N PHE A 170 -7.86 -35.06 11.89
CA PHE A 170 -7.50 -34.27 13.06
C PHE A 170 -7.98 -34.92 14.34
N THR A 171 -7.32 -34.57 15.43
CA THR A 171 -7.60 -35.12 16.76
C THR A 171 -8.20 -34.06 17.68
N PHE A 172 -8.95 -34.53 18.67
CA PHE A 172 -9.54 -33.68 19.69
C PHE A 172 -9.38 -34.28 21.09
N SER A 173 -9.48 -33.42 22.09
CA SER A 173 -9.62 -33.79 23.48
C SER A 173 -11.07 -33.61 23.92
N ALA A 174 -11.56 -34.50 24.77
CA ALA A 174 -12.90 -34.41 25.34
C ALA A 174 -12.86 -34.77 26.82
N GLU A 175 -13.47 -33.93 27.66
CA GLU A 175 -13.59 -34.17 29.10
C GLU A 175 -14.98 -33.79 29.62
N VAL A 176 -15.46 -34.52 30.62
CA VAL A 176 -16.72 -34.22 31.30
C VAL A 176 -16.43 -33.34 32.51
N VAL A 177 -17.11 -32.19 32.58
CA VAL A 177 -17.02 -31.25 33.71
C VAL A 177 -18.32 -31.23 34.51
N GLY A 178 -18.23 -30.97 35.82
CA GLY A 178 -19.38 -30.80 36.71
C GLY A 178 -20.08 -32.08 37.18
N ASN A 179 -19.77 -33.24 36.61
CA ASN A 179 -20.35 -34.52 37.00
C ASN A 179 -19.35 -35.69 36.86
N ASP A 180 -18.62 -35.98 37.94
CA ASP A 180 -17.57 -37.02 37.99
C ASP A 180 -18.09 -38.47 37.77
N ALA A 181 -19.40 -38.68 37.73
CA ALA A 181 -20.00 -39.99 37.52
C ALA A 181 -20.23 -40.32 36.04
N MET A 182 -20.03 -39.36 35.14
CA MET A 182 -20.22 -39.52 33.70
C MET A 182 -18.89 -39.60 32.95
N ASP A 183 -18.93 -40.30 31.83
CA ASP A 183 -17.83 -40.41 30.88
C ASP A 183 -18.23 -39.78 29.52
N VAL A 184 -17.24 -39.44 28.69
CA VAL A 184 -17.45 -38.93 27.32
C VAL A 184 -18.33 -39.88 26.51
N PHE A 185 -18.17 -41.20 26.69
CA PHE A 185 -18.96 -42.22 25.98
C PHE A 185 -20.44 -42.26 26.38
N ASP A 186 -20.83 -41.58 27.47
CA ASP A 186 -22.24 -41.47 27.86
C ASP A 186 -22.99 -40.42 27.02
N PHE A 187 -22.29 -39.51 26.32
CA PHE A 187 -22.91 -38.48 25.49
C PHE A 187 -23.42 -39.03 24.15
N THR A 188 -24.53 -38.47 23.67
CA THR A 188 -25.05 -38.80 22.34
C THR A 188 -24.30 -37.99 21.29
N LEU A 189 -23.58 -38.68 20.40
CA LEU A 189 -22.83 -38.09 19.30
C LEU A 189 -23.68 -38.03 18.02
N SER A 190 -23.73 -36.86 17.39
CA SER A 190 -24.26 -36.67 16.04
C SER A 190 -23.26 -35.85 15.21
N TYR A 191 -23.14 -36.15 13.92
CA TYR A 191 -22.21 -35.46 13.02
C TYR A 191 -22.71 -35.51 11.58
N SER A 192 -22.20 -34.62 10.74
CA SER A 192 -22.55 -34.52 9.32
C SER A 192 -22.04 -35.71 8.49
N ASP A 193 -22.74 -36.04 7.39
CA ASP A 193 -22.43 -37.19 6.54
C ASP A 193 -21.05 -37.12 5.85
N ASN A 194 -20.44 -35.92 5.79
CA ASN A 194 -19.11 -35.70 5.23
C ASN A 194 -17.97 -35.92 6.23
N LEU A 195 -18.25 -36.37 7.45
CA LEU A 195 -17.27 -36.70 8.47
C LEU A 195 -17.34 -38.19 8.87
N SER A 196 -16.23 -38.71 9.40
CA SER A 196 -16.19 -39.98 10.14
C SER A 196 -15.46 -39.76 11.45
N ILE A 197 -16.06 -40.18 12.56
CA ILE A 197 -15.52 -39.96 13.92
C ILE A 197 -15.17 -41.31 14.57
N ASP A 198 -13.92 -41.42 15.01
CA ASP A 198 -13.45 -42.50 15.88
C ASP A 198 -13.27 -41.94 17.31
N LEU A 199 -14.31 -42.06 18.12
CA LEU A 199 -14.33 -41.57 19.49
C LEU A 199 -13.34 -42.30 20.41
N ALA A 200 -12.92 -43.53 20.07
CA ALA A 200 -11.97 -44.28 20.89
C ALA A 200 -10.53 -43.73 20.77
N ASN A 201 -10.20 -43.18 19.59
CA ASN A 201 -8.92 -42.54 19.31
C ASN A 201 -9.02 -41.00 19.28
N SER A 202 -10.21 -40.45 19.54
CA SER A 202 -10.56 -39.03 19.40
C SER A 202 -10.12 -38.43 18.06
N GLU A 203 -10.37 -39.16 16.97
CA GLU A 203 -9.96 -38.78 15.61
C GLU A 203 -11.19 -38.48 14.75
N VAL A 204 -11.10 -37.42 13.94
CA VAL A 204 -12.08 -37.05 12.92
C VAL A 204 -11.41 -37.16 11.56
N THR A 205 -12.08 -37.81 10.61
CA THR A 205 -11.68 -37.86 9.20
C THR A 205 -12.65 -37.02 8.37
N VAL A 206 -12.12 -36.12 7.55
CA VAL A 206 -12.90 -35.27 6.64
C VAL A 206 -13.02 -35.96 5.28
N LEU A 207 -14.22 -36.41 4.93
CA LEU A 207 -14.43 -37.29 3.78
C LEU A 207 -14.71 -36.53 2.48
N ALA A 208 -15.40 -35.40 2.56
CA ALA A 208 -15.84 -34.62 1.40
C ALA A 208 -16.12 -33.15 1.77
N PRO A 209 -16.11 -32.23 0.78
CA PRO A 209 -16.49 -30.84 1.01
C PRO A 209 -17.96 -30.68 1.43
N GLY A 210 -18.28 -29.60 2.12
CA GLY A 210 -19.62 -29.22 2.58
C GLY A 210 -19.66 -28.78 4.05
N GLU A 211 -20.80 -28.23 4.46
CA GLU A 211 -21.05 -27.85 5.85
C GLU A 211 -20.86 -29.06 6.79
N SER A 212 -20.03 -28.90 7.79
CA SER A 212 -19.62 -29.93 8.73
C SER A 212 -19.98 -29.57 10.15
N TYR A 213 -20.49 -30.54 10.90
CA TYR A 213 -20.71 -30.37 12.33
C TYR A 213 -20.41 -31.64 13.12
N ILE A 214 -20.02 -31.44 14.37
CA ILE A 214 -19.91 -32.48 15.40
C ILE A 214 -20.67 -31.98 16.63
N SER A 215 -21.61 -32.77 17.13
CA SER A 215 -22.48 -32.40 18.23
C SER A 215 -22.55 -33.50 19.28
N PHE A 216 -22.35 -33.10 20.53
CA PHE A 216 -22.47 -33.93 21.72
C PHE A 216 -23.64 -33.43 22.55
N THR A 217 -24.66 -34.26 22.70
CA THR A 217 -25.87 -33.95 23.49
C THR A 217 -25.91 -34.78 24.76
N HIS A 218 -26.24 -34.14 25.88
CA HIS A 218 -26.40 -34.83 27.15
C HIS A 218 -27.61 -35.79 27.10
N PRO A 219 -27.45 -37.08 27.43
CA PRO A 219 -28.48 -38.10 27.22
C PRO A 219 -29.71 -37.96 28.14
N PHE A 220 -29.54 -37.36 29.32
CA PHE A 220 -30.56 -37.33 30.39
C PHE A 220 -30.98 -35.93 30.85
N SER A 221 -30.42 -34.87 30.27
CA SER A 221 -30.66 -33.49 30.70
C SER A 221 -30.93 -32.64 29.48
N THR A 222 -32.04 -31.90 29.52
CA THR A 222 -32.38 -30.90 28.51
C THR A 222 -31.91 -29.50 28.89
N SER A 223 -31.31 -29.34 30.08
CA SER A 223 -30.77 -28.06 30.54
C SER A 223 -29.26 -27.94 30.28
N ALA A 224 -28.55 -29.08 30.20
CA ALA A 224 -27.14 -29.10 29.85
C ALA A 224 -26.94 -28.62 28.41
N PRO A 225 -26.01 -27.68 28.17
CA PRO A 225 -25.74 -27.16 26.84
C PRO A 225 -25.23 -28.26 25.90
N GLU A 226 -25.69 -28.25 24.64
CA GLU A 226 -25.12 -29.04 23.55
C GLU A 226 -23.71 -28.52 23.26
N THR A 227 -22.72 -29.41 23.17
CA THR A 227 -21.37 -29.04 22.71
C THR A 227 -21.30 -29.31 21.22
N ARG A 228 -21.17 -28.23 20.44
CA ARG A 228 -21.26 -28.28 18.98
C ARG A 228 -20.07 -27.57 18.35
N LEU A 229 -19.40 -28.26 17.43
CA LEU A 229 -18.34 -27.75 16.57
C LEU A 229 -18.88 -27.63 15.15
N GLU A 230 -18.75 -26.47 14.53
CA GLU A 230 -19.20 -26.23 13.15
C GLU A 230 -18.05 -25.64 12.32
N PHE A 231 -17.93 -26.10 11.08
CA PHE A 231 -16.96 -25.60 10.10
C PHE A 231 -17.39 -25.99 8.69
N ASN A 232 -16.75 -25.43 7.67
CA ASN A 232 -16.99 -25.78 6.27
C ASN A 232 -15.82 -26.61 5.72
N ALA A 233 -16.10 -27.85 5.30
CA ALA A 233 -15.10 -28.66 4.62
C ALA A 233 -14.94 -28.18 3.18
N VAL A 234 -13.71 -27.94 2.74
CA VAL A 234 -13.39 -27.43 1.39
C VAL A 234 -12.39 -28.34 0.68
N GLU A 235 -12.48 -28.39 -0.65
CA GLU A 235 -11.53 -29.16 -1.47
C GLU A 235 -10.17 -28.45 -1.53
N ALA A 236 -9.41 -28.57 -0.46
CA ALA A 236 -8.16 -27.86 -0.21
C ALA A 236 -7.19 -28.71 0.61
N VAL A 237 -5.93 -28.29 0.65
CA VAL A 237 -4.89 -28.87 1.51
C VAL A 237 -4.74 -28.07 2.80
N ASN A 238 -4.61 -28.77 3.92
CA ASN A 238 -4.32 -28.14 5.21
C ASN A 238 -2.83 -27.78 5.32
N VAL A 239 -2.55 -26.58 5.82
CA VAL A 239 -1.21 -26.04 6.02
C VAL A 239 -0.92 -25.99 7.51
N TYR A 240 0.05 -26.79 7.96
CA TYR A 240 0.49 -26.86 9.36
C TYR A 240 1.90 -26.32 9.56
N SER A 241 2.54 -25.81 8.50
CA SER A 241 3.89 -25.23 8.52
C SER A 241 4.14 -24.35 7.28
N TYR A 242 5.19 -23.52 7.33
CA TYR A 242 5.63 -22.75 6.15
C TYR A 242 6.03 -23.65 4.98
N ALA A 243 6.63 -24.81 5.27
CA ALA A 243 6.99 -25.79 4.24
C ALA A 243 5.75 -26.34 3.51
N ASP A 244 4.65 -26.58 4.21
CA ASP A 244 3.38 -27.00 3.60
C ASP A 244 2.81 -25.90 2.69
N LEU A 245 2.88 -24.65 3.14
CA LEU A 245 2.44 -23.49 2.35
C LEU A 245 3.23 -23.42 1.04
N LEU A 246 4.56 -23.49 1.09
CA LEU A 246 5.42 -23.48 -0.10
C LEU A 246 5.12 -24.64 -1.05
N LYS A 247 4.88 -25.84 -0.51
CA LYS A 247 4.52 -27.03 -1.30
C LYS A 247 3.22 -26.85 -2.06
N ALA A 248 2.22 -26.26 -1.41
CA ALA A 248 0.91 -26.03 -1.99
C ALA A 248 0.89 -24.85 -2.98
N THR A 249 1.79 -23.87 -2.80
CA THR A 249 1.81 -22.61 -3.56
C THR A 249 3.00 -22.54 -4.52
N ASN A 250 4.14 -22.02 -4.07
CA ASN A 250 5.31 -21.67 -4.89
C ASN A 250 5.90 -22.88 -5.63
N LEU A 251 5.93 -24.05 -4.97
CA LEU A 251 6.55 -25.27 -5.49
C LEU A 251 5.55 -26.22 -6.16
N SER A 252 4.24 -25.94 -6.07
CA SER A 252 3.23 -26.71 -6.78
C SER A 252 3.28 -26.38 -8.28
N GLU A 253 3.03 -27.34 -9.16
CA GLU A 253 2.99 -27.07 -10.60
C GLU A 253 1.72 -26.31 -11.00
N THR A 254 0.58 -26.65 -10.39
CA THR A 254 -0.74 -26.06 -10.68
C THR A 254 -1.24 -25.13 -9.58
N GLY A 255 -0.63 -25.17 -8.39
CA GLY A 255 -1.20 -24.60 -7.17
C GLY A 255 -2.25 -25.51 -6.56
N GLU A 256 -2.52 -25.30 -5.28
CA GLU A 256 -3.57 -25.96 -4.51
C GLU A 256 -4.35 -24.91 -3.73
N ALA A 257 -5.65 -25.14 -3.54
CA ALA A 257 -6.39 -24.36 -2.54
C ALA A 257 -5.86 -24.74 -1.15
N VAL A 258 -5.69 -23.77 -0.26
CA VAL A 258 -5.05 -23.98 1.06
C VAL A 258 -5.94 -23.52 2.21
N VAL A 259 -5.85 -24.22 3.34
CA VAL A 259 -6.47 -23.84 4.61
C VAL A 259 -5.39 -23.71 5.67
N LEU A 260 -5.25 -22.53 6.27
CA LEU A 260 -4.27 -22.29 7.33
C LEU A 260 -4.77 -22.84 8.67
N HIS A 261 -3.84 -23.40 9.45
CA HIS A 261 -4.07 -23.96 10.78
C HIS A 261 -3.07 -23.47 11.85
N LEU A 262 -2.23 -22.51 11.50
CA LEU A 262 -1.26 -21.86 12.37
C LEU A 262 -0.94 -20.45 11.88
N ASP A 263 -0.49 -19.61 12.80
CA ASP A 263 0.17 -18.35 12.47
C ASP A 263 1.58 -18.62 11.93
N LEU A 264 1.95 -17.93 10.84
CA LEU A 264 3.31 -17.87 10.31
C LEU A 264 3.86 -16.49 10.62
N GLU A 265 4.56 -16.40 11.75
CA GLU A 265 4.95 -15.16 12.39
C GLU A 265 6.40 -14.76 12.06
N SER A 266 6.82 -13.53 12.38
CA SER A 266 8.22 -13.14 12.25
C SER A 266 9.10 -13.83 13.29
N GLU A 267 10.38 -14.02 12.99
CA GLU A 267 11.34 -14.63 13.93
C GLU A 267 11.37 -13.89 15.28
N SER A 268 11.38 -12.56 15.25
CA SER A 268 11.42 -11.75 16.48
C SER A 268 10.15 -11.87 17.32
N ASN A 269 8.97 -11.94 16.71
CA ASN A 269 7.72 -12.07 17.46
C ASN A 269 7.54 -13.49 17.97
N TYR A 270 7.91 -14.50 17.17
CA TYR A 270 7.93 -15.89 17.58
C TYR A 270 8.77 -16.12 18.84
N GLU A 271 9.96 -15.49 18.93
CA GLU A 271 10.82 -15.63 20.12
C GLU A 271 10.33 -14.84 21.34
N ARG A 272 9.48 -13.83 21.15
CA ARG A 272 8.87 -13.06 22.24
C ARG A 272 7.59 -13.69 22.77
N ALA A 273 6.88 -14.46 21.95
CA ALA A 273 5.62 -15.09 22.32
C ALA A 273 5.80 -16.02 23.53
N SER A 274 4.93 -15.90 24.54
CA SER A 274 5.03 -16.74 25.73
C SER A 274 4.52 -18.16 25.47
N SER A 275 3.54 -18.29 24.56
CA SER A 275 3.10 -19.54 23.94
C SER A 275 3.49 -19.61 22.46
N LYS A 276 4.03 -20.76 22.05
CA LYS A 276 4.33 -21.09 20.65
C LYS A 276 3.30 -22.06 20.04
N LYS A 277 2.14 -22.23 20.69
CA LYS A 277 1.09 -23.15 20.22
C LYS A 277 0.50 -22.61 18.92
N GLN A 278 0.48 -23.42 17.87
CA GLN A 278 0.01 -23.03 16.52
C GLN A 278 0.67 -21.77 15.97
N MET A 279 1.96 -21.63 16.26
CA MET A 279 2.79 -20.60 15.69
C MET A 279 4.01 -21.27 15.04
N GLY A 280 4.33 -20.85 13.83
CA GLY A 280 5.58 -21.14 13.13
C GLY A 280 6.19 -19.86 12.61
N ILE A 281 7.41 -19.92 12.08
CA ILE A 281 8.06 -18.73 11.51
C ILE A 281 7.88 -18.71 9.99
N PHE A 282 7.48 -17.57 9.43
CA PHE A 282 7.48 -17.37 7.99
C PHE A 282 8.92 -17.39 7.46
N GLY A 283 9.21 -18.25 6.49
CA GLY A 283 10.59 -18.41 5.98
C GLY A 283 11.40 -19.51 6.65
N GLU A 284 10.92 -20.12 7.74
CA GLU A 284 11.65 -21.19 8.41
C GLU A 284 11.55 -22.53 7.67
N ILE A 285 12.71 -23.08 7.33
CA ILE A 285 12.87 -24.37 6.67
C ILE A 285 14.00 -25.12 7.36
N GLU A 286 13.70 -26.35 7.82
CA GLU A 286 14.67 -27.22 8.51
C GLU A 286 15.39 -26.52 9.69
N GLY A 287 14.69 -25.59 10.38
CA GLY A 287 15.20 -24.84 11.53
C GLY A 287 16.07 -23.62 11.17
N LYS A 288 16.04 -23.16 9.92
CA LYS A 288 16.70 -21.94 9.46
C LYS A 288 15.70 -21.01 8.78
N VAL A 289 15.68 -19.74 9.17
CA VAL A 289 14.94 -18.68 8.48
C VAL A 289 15.69 -18.29 7.20
N ASP A 290 15.09 -18.58 6.05
CA ASP A 290 15.63 -18.31 4.71
C ASP A 290 14.48 -18.16 3.70
N PRO A 291 13.61 -17.14 3.87
CA PRO A 291 12.44 -16.95 3.00
C PRO A 291 12.86 -16.64 1.56
N GLU A 292 14.04 -16.03 1.37
CA GLU A 292 14.56 -15.61 0.07
C GLU A 292 14.82 -16.77 -0.91
N SER A 293 15.17 -17.94 -0.40
CA SER A 293 15.51 -19.12 -1.22
C SER A 293 14.33 -19.69 -2.00
N TYR A 294 13.09 -19.35 -1.63
CA TYR A 294 11.87 -19.97 -2.17
C TYR A 294 10.86 -18.97 -2.74
N VAL A 295 11.28 -17.72 -2.93
CA VAL A 295 10.44 -16.70 -3.56
C VAL A 295 10.09 -17.06 -5.00
N TYR A 296 8.93 -16.59 -5.45
CA TYR A 296 8.56 -16.64 -6.86
C TYR A 296 9.08 -15.41 -7.59
N ARG A 297 9.54 -15.60 -8.83
CA ARG A 297 10.10 -14.54 -9.68
C ARG A 297 9.36 -14.54 -11.00
N PHE A 298 8.97 -13.36 -11.44
CA PHE A 298 8.26 -13.16 -12.71
C PHE A 298 8.63 -11.80 -13.31
N GLN A 299 8.44 -11.65 -14.62
CA GLN A 299 8.64 -10.37 -15.28
C GLN A 299 7.52 -9.40 -14.84
N THR A 300 7.86 -8.14 -14.60
CA THR A 300 6.88 -7.09 -14.30
C THR A 300 5.74 -7.10 -15.32
N THR A 301 4.53 -7.02 -14.80
CA THR A 301 3.30 -6.78 -15.58
C THR A 301 3.13 -5.30 -15.92
N TYR A 302 3.80 -4.40 -15.18
CA TYR A 302 3.88 -2.98 -15.55
C TYR A 302 4.67 -2.78 -16.85
N ASN A 303 4.40 -1.69 -17.58
CA ASN A 303 5.18 -1.34 -18.76
C ASN A 303 6.69 -1.27 -18.45
N HIS A 304 7.50 -2.00 -19.22
CA HIS A 304 8.97 -2.04 -19.07
C HIS A 304 9.71 -1.58 -20.34
N ASP A 305 9.01 -0.87 -21.26
CA ASP A 305 9.59 -0.43 -22.55
C ASP A 305 10.84 0.46 -22.34
N PHE A 306 10.87 1.27 -21.28
CA PHE A 306 12.03 2.10 -20.93
C PHE A 306 13.24 1.24 -20.55
N LEU A 307 13.06 0.24 -19.68
CA LEU A 307 14.12 -0.67 -19.24
C LEU A 307 14.69 -1.47 -20.41
N ASP A 308 13.82 -1.95 -21.29
CA ASP A 308 14.18 -2.64 -22.53
C ASP A 308 15.04 -1.79 -23.47
N LEU A 309 14.72 -0.49 -23.60
CA LEU A 309 15.50 0.43 -24.41
C LEU A 309 16.85 0.75 -23.77
N TRP A 310 16.89 0.93 -22.45
CA TRP A 310 18.11 1.18 -21.69
C TRP A 310 19.11 0.04 -21.87
N ALA A 311 18.69 -1.21 -21.64
CA ALA A 311 19.53 -2.39 -21.78
C ALA A 311 20.11 -2.54 -23.21
N LYS A 312 19.35 -2.16 -24.25
CA LYS A 312 19.81 -2.23 -25.65
C LYS A 312 20.93 -1.25 -26.00
N GLN A 313 21.12 -0.16 -25.24
CA GLN A 313 22.17 0.82 -25.49
C GLN A 313 23.55 0.36 -25.00
N GLY A 314 23.65 -0.81 -24.38
CA GLY A 314 24.90 -1.33 -23.80
C GLY A 314 25.21 -0.76 -22.41
N GLU A 315 24.23 -0.09 -21.80
CA GLU A 315 24.27 0.34 -20.40
C GLU A 315 24.00 -0.86 -19.46
N THR A 316 24.24 -0.69 -18.16
CA THR A 316 24.00 -1.75 -17.16
C THR A 316 22.53 -2.15 -17.14
N GLU A 317 22.25 -3.46 -17.24
CA GLU A 317 20.91 -4.02 -17.24
C GLU A 317 20.21 -3.78 -15.89
N ILE A 318 19.04 -3.16 -15.93
CA ILE A 318 18.13 -3.08 -14.79
C ILE A 318 17.15 -4.23 -14.94
N SER A 319 17.05 -5.04 -13.90
CA SER A 319 16.13 -6.15 -13.86
C SER A 319 14.68 -5.66 -13.92
N ASP A 320 13.91 -6.24 -14.82
CA ASP A 320 12.46 -6.14 -14.94
C ASP A 320 11.76 -7.25 -14.13
N GLU A 321 12.49 -7.96 -13.26
CA GLU A 321 11.97 -9.04 -12.43
C GLU A 321 11.33 -8.50 -11.15
N VAL A 322 10.15 -9.01 -10.85
CA VAL A 322 9.39 -8.79 -9.63
C VAL A 322 9.44 -10.07 -8.80
N ILE A 323 9.54 -9.90 -7.49
CA ILE A 323 9.62 -10.99 -6.52
C ILE A 323 8.31 -11.07 -5.74
N ALA A 324 7.79 -12.29 -5.58
CA ALA A 324 6.67 -12.58 -4.70
C ALA A 324 7.04 -13.59 -3.62
N GLY A 325 6.64 -13.34 -2.36
CA GLY A 325 6.83 -14.29 -1.26
C GLY A 325 5.99 -15.56 -1.45
N ILE A 326 4.73 -15.39 -1.83
CA ILE A 326 3.75 -16.47 -2.08
C ILE A 326 3.16 -16.28 -3.48
N ARG A 327 3.14 -17.34 -4.28
CA ARG A 327 2.45 -17.40 -5.58
C ARG A 327 1.14 -18.17 -5.44
N LEU A 328 0.02 -17.45 -5.47
CA LEU A 328 -1.32 -18.01 -5.30
C LEU A 328 -2.03 -18.18 -6.65
N ARG A 329 -2.50 -19.40 -6.93
CA ARG A 329 -3.25 -19.76 -8.15
C ARG A 329 -4.62 -20.41 -7.87
N GLN A 330 -4.91 -20.63 -6.59
CA GLN A 330 -6.11 -21.27 -6.07
C GLN A 330 -6.45 -20.61 -4.73
N SER A 331 -7.64 -20.86 -4.19
CA SER A 331 -8.15 -20.14 -3.01
C SER A 331 -7.31 -20.34 -1.74
N LEU A 332 -7.25 -19.31 -0.89
CA LEU A 332 -6.60 -19.32 0.42
C LEU A 332 -7.65 -19.02 1.50
N TYR A 333 -7.88 -19.98 2.38
CA TYR A 333 -8.73 -19.82 3.56
C TYR A 333 -7.83 -19.61 4.79
N GLY A 334 -7.81 -18.39 5.29
CA GLY A 334 -6.90 -17.97 6.36
C GLY A 334 -7.35 -18.40 7.75
N ASN A 335 -8.65 -18.66 7.96
CA ASN A 335 -9.21 -19.08 9.26
C ASN A 335 -8.90 -18.13 10.43
N GLY A 336 -8.58 -16.87 10.17
CA GLY A 336 -8.14 -15.88 11.15
C GLY A 336 -6.66 -16.00 11.53
N PHE A 337 -5.88 -16.87 10.88
CA PHE A 337 -4.45 -16.98 11.10
C PHE A 337 -3.67 -15.90 10.34
N LEU A 338 -2.51 -15.58 10.88
CA LEU A 338 -1.58 -14.56 10.43
C LEU A 338 -0.52 -15.14 9.49
N ILE A 339 -0.24 -14.41 8.41
CA ILE A 339 1.01 -14.50 7.65
C ILE A 339 1.75 -13.18 7.85
N ASN A 340 2.90 -13.23 8.53
CA ASN A 340 3.79 -12.10 8.74
C ASN A 340 5.06 -12.25 7.89
N GLY A 341 5.17 -11.43 6.84
CA GLY A 341 6.28 -11.44 5.90
C GLY A 341 7.52 -10.64 6.35
N HIS A 342 7.62 -10.21 7.61
CA HIS A 342 8.67 -9.28 8.06
C HIS A 342 10.08 -9.72 7.66
N ASP A 343 10.44 -10.98 7.89
CA ASP A 343 11.78 -11.50 7.60
C ASP A 343 12.10 -11.60 6.09
N LEU A 344 11.10 -11.45 5.22
CA LEU A 344 11.27 -11.34 3.77
C LEU A 344 11.21 -9.88 3.30
N CYS A 345 10.23 -9.12 3.76
CA CYS A 345 9.88 -7.82 3.20
C CYS A 345 10.60 -6.64 3.87
N TYR A 346 11.00 -6.78 5.14
CA TYR A 346 11.66 -5.72 5.89
C TYR A 346 13.19 -5.83 5.80
N PRO A 347 13.93 -4.71 5.66
CA PRO A 347 15.39 -4.77 5.55
C PRO A 347 16.06 -5.41 6.77
N SER A 348 17.05 -6.27 6.52
CA SER A 348 17.82 -7.00 7.56
C SER A 348 18.76 -6.12 8.39
N SER A 349 18.71 -4.80 8.20
CA SER A 349 19.54 -3.85 8.94
C SER A 349 18.81 -2.55 9.23
N SER A 350 19.27 -1.87 10.26
CA SER A 350 18.73 -0.58 10.67
C SER A 350 19.85 0.38 11.03
N GLN A 351 19.56 1.67 10.88
CA GLN A 351 20.43 2.75 11.26
C GLN A 351 19.69 3.70 12.19
N LYS A 352 20.43 4.33 13.11
CA LYS A 352 19.87 5.31 14.03
C LYS A 352 20.05 6.72 13.46
N VAL A 353 18.96 7.34 13.03
CA VAL A 353 18.93 8.70 12.49
C VAL A 353 18.14 9.57 13.47
N ASN A 354 18.78 10.61 14.02
CA ASN A 354 18.17 11.54 14.98
C ASN A 354 17.48 10.89 16.21
N GLY A 355 17.94 9.71 16.62
CA GLY A 355 17.37 8.99 17.76
C GLY A 355 16.31 7.96 17.38
N VAL A 356 15.80 7.99 16.15
CA VAL A 356 14.83 7.04 15.58
C VAL A 356 15.57 5.95 14.80
N ILE A 357 15.07 4.72 14.92
CA ILE A 357 15.56 3.57 14.16
C ILE A 357 14.84 3.57 12.82
N VAL A 358 15.60 3.65 11.72
CA VAL A 358 15.06 3.54 10.36
C VAL A 358 15.70 2.34 9.66
N PRO A 359 14.96 1.63 8.79
CA PRO A 359 15.53 0.51 8.06
C PRO A 359 16.66 0.98 7.12
N ALA A 360 17.63 0.10 6.90
CA ALA A 360 18.70 0.29 5.94
C ALA A 360 18.89 -0.99 5.13
N LEU A 361 18.96 -0.85 3.80
CA LEU A 361 19.20 -1.97 2.92
C LEU A 361 20.67 -2.41 2.99
N LYS A 362 20.91 -3.71 3.07
CA LYS A 362 22.22 -4.32 2.84
C LYS A 362 22.30 -4.88 1.42
N PRO A 363 23.16 -4.31 0.56
CA PRO A 363 23.34 -4.82 -0.79
C PRO A 363 23.76 -6.29 -0.81
N GLY A 364 22.98 -7.11 -1.50
CA GLY A 364 23.25 -8.54 -1.72
C GLY A 364 22.67 -9.46 -0.64
N GLU A 365 22.21 -8.91 0.49
CA GLU A 365 21.49 -9.66 1.53
C GLU A 365 19.98 -9.43 1.45
N ASP A 366 19.51 -8.22 1.16
CA ASP A 366 18.07 -7.97 1.01
C ASP A 366 17.67 -8.05 -0.48
N ILE A 367 17.05 -9.16 -0.92
CA ILE A 367 16.58 -9.30 -2.31
C ILE A 367 15.24 -8.61 -2.55
N PHE A 368 14.41 -8.52 -1.50
CA PHE A 368 13.08 -7.92 -1.56
C PHE A 368 13.21 -6.39 -1.48
N ARG A 369 13.57 -5.77 -2.60
CA ARG A 369 13.73 -4.32 -2.72
C ARG A 369 12.57 -3.67 -3.45
N GLY A 370 12.07 -2.57 -2.91
CA GLY A 370 11.17 -1.64 -3.58
C GLY A 370 11.50 -0.19 -3.19
N PRO A 371 11.04 0.81 -3.96
CA PRO A 371 10.33 0.70 -5.23
C PRO A 371 11.13 0.11 -6.40
N ARG A 372 10.45 -0.49 -7.39
CA ARG A 372 11.05 -0.81 -8.70
C ARG A 372 10.91 0.35 -9.68
N ILE A 373 11.92 0.54 -10.52
CA ILE A 373 11.98 1.65 -11.48
C ILE A 373 11.05 1.36 -12.66
N TYR A 374 10.20 2.32 -13.00
CA TYR A 374 9.45 2.34 -14.25
C TYR A 374 10.22 3.12 -15.33
N ALA A 375 10.61 4.35 -15.02
CA ALA A 375 11.42 5.19 -15.91
C ALA A 375 12.29 6.17 -15.13
N ALA A 376 13.35 6.65 -15.78
CA ALA A 376 14.26 7.65 -15.21
C ALA A 376 14.64 8.73 -16.22
N ALA A 377 14.86 9.95 -15.72
CA ALA A 377 15.50 11.04 -16.44
C ALA A 377 16.98 11.10 -16.03
N GLY A 378 17.84 10.39 -16.76
CA GLY A 378 19.26 10.22 -16.43
C GLY A 378 19.62 8.74 -16.21
N ASP A 379 20.76 8.48 -15.59
CA ASP A 379 21.22 7.13 -15.27
C ASP A 379 20.37 6.54 -14.12
N PRO A 380 19.54 5.51 -14.37
CA PRO A 380 18.68 4.91 -13.36
C PRO A 380 19.41 4.12 -12.24
N PHE A 381 20.71 3.86 -12.37
CA PHE A 381 21.45 2.97 -11.45
C PHE A 381 21.83 3.63 -10.10
N SER A 382 21.93 4.96 -10.07
CA SER A 382 22.54 5.73 -8.97
C SER A 382 21.50 6.44 -8.09
N PRO A 383 20.62 5.68 -7.44
CA PRO A 383 20.56 5.78 -5.97
C PRO A 383 20.50 4.43 -5.21
N TYR A 384 20.37 3.30 -5.91
CA TYR A 384 20.05 1.99 -5.31
C TYR A 384 21.17 0.95 -5.34
N TYR A 385 22.29 1.28 -5.99
CA TYR A 385 23.43 0.38 -6.15
C TYR A 385 24.75 1.13 -5.89
N GLU A 386 25.43 0.78 -4.80
CA GLU A 386 26.71 1.39 -4.38
C GLU A 386 27.88 1.17 -5.37
N GLU A 387 27.70 0.31 -6.39
CA GLU A 387 28.77 -0.10 -7.32
C GLU A 387 28.79 0.65 -8.67
N ALA A 388 28.04 1.74 -8.83
CA ALA A 388 28.07 2.52 -10.08
C ALA A 388 29.43 3.18 -10.30
N ALA A 389 30.09 2.84 -11.42
CA ALA A 389 31.35 3.46 -11.84
C ALA A 389 31.19 4.93 -12.34
N SER A 390 29.96 5.40 -12.52
CA SER A 390 29.58 6.76 -12.90
C SER A 390 29.03 7.51 -11.69
N ASN A 391 29.65 8.62 -11.30
CA ASN A 391 29.18 9.52 -10.24
C ASN A 391 27.95 10.37 -10.67
N VAL A 392 27.02 9.83 -11.47
CA VAL A 392 25.91 10.60 -12.04
C VAL A 392 24.58 9.99 -11.62
N GLU A 393 23.94 10.60 -10.63
CA GLU A 393 22.58 10.26 -10.18
C GLU A 393 21.52 10.73 -11.20
N PRO A 394 20.35 10.06 -11.30
CA PRO A 394 19.26 10.50 -12.17
C PRO A 394 18.65 11.80 -11.63
N LEU A 395 18.16 12.66 -12.53
CA LEU A 395 17.42 13.87 -12.17
C LEU A 395 16.10 13.53 -11.48
N MET A 396 15.37 12.55 -12.03
CA MET A 396 14.11 12.04 -11.51
C MET A 396 13.95 10.56 -11.84
N VAL A 397 13.24 9.83 -10.97
CA VAL A 397 12.83 8.44 -11.20
C VAL A 397 11.37 8.30 -10.79
N ILE A 398 10.60 7.60 -11.61
CA ILE A 398 9.23 7.16 -11.29
C ILE A 398 9.22 5.66 -11.12
N TYR A 399 8.35 5.19 -10.24
CA TYR A 399 8.28 3.80 -9.84
C TYR A 399 7.14 3.05 -10.50
N GLY A 400 7.31 1.74 -10.65
CA GLY A 400 6.35 0.85 -11.29
C GLY A 400 5.80 -0.20 -10.32
N GLN A 401 5.79 -1.46 -10.75
CA GLN A 401 5.36 -2.58 -9.93
C GLN A 401 6.41 -2.97 -8.89
N ASP A 402 6.02 -2.97 -7.62
CA ASP A 402 6.86 -3.43 -6.52
C ASP A 402 6.78 -4.94 -6.32
N ASN A 403 7.75 -5.49 -5.58
CA ASN A 403 7.65 -6.85 -5.06
C ASN A 403 6.43 -6.98 -4.13
N SER A 404 5.87 -8.19 -4.05
CA SER A 404 4.66 -8.45 -3.29
C SER A 404 4.84 -9.57 -2.26
N LEU A 405 4.16 -9.52 -1.11
CA LEU A 405 4.15 -10.68 -0.22
C LEU A 405 3.34 -11.82 -0.84
N LEU A 406 2.17 -11.51 -1.41
CA LEU A 406 1.29 -12.47 -2.07
C LEU A 406 0.97 -12.00 -3.50
N TYR A 407 1.26 -12.85 -4.50
CA TYR A 407 0.92 -12.61 -5.91
C TYR A 407 -0.19 -13.56 -6.35
N VAL A 408 -1.36 -13.02 -6.71
CA VAL A 408 -2.54 -13.77 -7.17
C VAL A 408 -2.53 -13.82 -8.69
N GLU A 409 -2.15 -14.97 -9.23
CA GLU A 409 -2.04 -15.20 -10.67
C GLU A 409 -3.24 -15.97 -11.24
N GLY A 410 -3.94 -16.76 -10.40
CA GLY A 410 -5.08 -17.55 -10.83
C GLY A 410 -6.37 -16.74 -10.86
N ASP A 411 -7.26 -17.07 -11.80
CA ASP A 411 -8.61 -16.51 -11.88
C ASP A 411 -9.54 -17.15 -10.84
N GLY A 412 -10.55 -16.40 -10.39
CA GLY A 412 -11.58 -16.89 -9.46
C GLY A 412 -11.04 -17.28 -8.08
N VAL A 413 -9.90 -16.72 -7.68
CA VAL A 413 -9.26 -17.02 -6.39
C VAL A 413 -10.02 -16.33 -5.27
N ARG A 414 -10.39 -17.09 -4.23
CA ARG A 414 -10.94 -16.55 -2.98
C ARG A 414 -9.85 -16.49 -1.91
N ILE A 415 -9.67 -15.34 -1.30
CA ILE A 415 -8.90 -15.12 -0.08
C ILE A 415 -9.93 -14.76 1.00
N ASP A 416 -10.06 -15.60 2.03
CA ASP A 416 -11.09 -15.45 3.05
C ASP A 416 -10.49 -15.55 4.45
N ASN A 417 -10.90 -14.65 5.33
CA ASN A 417 -10.53 -14.65 6.75
C ASN A 417 -9.01 -14.73 6.96
N LEU A 418 -8.23 -13.96 6.18
CA LEU A 418 -6.78 -13.90 6.26
C LEU A 418 -6.33 -12.68 7.07
N ARG A 419 -5.37 -12.86 7.97
CA ARG A 419 -4.57 -11.75 8.50
C ARG A 419 -3.23 -11.72 7.79
N LEU A 420 -2.94 -10.65 7.06
CA LEU A 420 -1.67 -10.47 6.32
C LEU A 420 -0.95 -9.23 6.82
N LYS A 421 0.33 -9.39 7.15
CA LYS A 421 1.21 -8.31 7.60
C LYS A 421 2.52 -8.40 6.84
N ASN A 422 2.93 -7.35 6.14
CA ASN A 422 4.23 -7.41 5.44
C ASN A 422 5.41 -7.13 6.37
N ALA A 423 5.23 -6.30 7.39
CA ALA A 423 6.29 -5.97 8.33
C ALA A 423 5.74 -5.67 9.72
N ASP A 424 6.54 -5.96 10.74
CA ASP A 424 6.38 -5.45 12.11
C ASP A 424 6.63 -3.93 12.14
N PHE A 425 5.60 -3.21 11.70
CA PHE A 425 5.55 -1.77 11.62
C PHE A 425 5.63 -1.14 13.01
N GLY A 426 6.65 -0.30 13.22
CA GLY A 426 6.79 0.50 14.44
C GLY A 426 5.92 1.76 14.40
N ASP A 427 6.52 2.91 14.69
CA ASP A 427 5.83 4.20 14.82
C ASP A 427 6.15 5.17 13.68
N ASN A 428 6.56 4.68 12.49
CA ASN A 428 7.02 5.56 11.40
C ASN A 428 6.68 5.02 10.01
N TYR A 429 5.89 5.76 9.24
CA TYR A 429 5.53 5.39 7.86
C TYR A 429 6.73 5.16 6.93
N GLN A 430 7.85 5.83 7.18
CA GLN A 430 9.06 5.62 6.38
C GLN A 430 9.63 4.20 6.53
N ASN A 431 9.27 3.47 7.59
CA ASN A 431 9.66 2.07 7.74
C ASN A 431 8.99 1.16 6.68
N LEU A 432 7.94 1.64 6.01
CA LEU A 432 7.25 0.91 4.95
C LEU A 432 7.77 1.24 3.55
N SER A 433 8.74 2.14 3.39
CA SER A 433 9.18 2.62 2.06
C SER A 433 9.73 1.52 1.15
N THR A 434 10.30 0.46 1.75
CA THR A 434 10.92 -0.66 1.02
C THR A 434 10.13 -1.97 1.11
N VAL A 435 9.01 -1.99 1.85
CA VAL A 435 8.27 -3.22 2.23
C VAL A 435 7.36 -3.76 1.12
N GLY A 436 7.25 -3.02 0.00
CA GLY A 436 6.53 -3.45 -1.21
C GLY A 436 5.02 -3.56 -1.01
N THR A 437 4.39 -4.35 -1.87
CA THR A 437 2.93 -4.57 -1.91
C THR A 437 2.52 -5.75 -1.01
N GLY A 438 1.39 -5.66 -0.33
CA GLY A 438 0.83 -6.81 0.40
C GLY A 438 0.32 -7.89 -0.54
N ILE A 439 -0.76 -7.61 -1.25
CA ILE A 439 -1.39 -8.50 -2.23
C ILE A 439 -1.34 -7.84 -3.60
N ASP A 440 -0.81 -8.55 -4.59
CA ASP A 440 -0.74 -8.13 -5.98
C ASP A 440 -1.59 -9.06 -6.86
N ILE A 441 -2.68 -8.53 -7.42
CA ILE A 441 -3.72 -9.30 -8.11
C ILE A 441 -3.57 -9.13 -9.63
N LYS A 442 -3.30 -10.23 -10.31
CA LYS A 442 -3.29 -10.32 -11.78
C LYS A 442 -4.45 -11.14 -12.34
N GLY A 443 -4.91 -12.17 -11.64
CA GLY A 443 -6.02 -13.01 -12.07
C GLY A 443 -7.39 -12.34 -11.91
N ASP A 444 -8.32 -12.68 -12.80
CA ASP A 444 -9.65 -12.05 -12.84
C ASP A 444 -10.64 -12.71 -11.88
N GLY A 445 -11.54 -11.92 -11.30
CA GLY A 445 -12.58 -12.39 -10.38
C GLY A 445 -12.04 -12.84 -9.03
N THR A 446 -11.01 -12.16 -8.53
CA THR A 446 -10.45 -12.43 -7.20
C THR A 446 -11.34 -11.82 -6.12
N THR A 447 -11.71 -12.59 -5.09
CA THR A 447 -12.45 -12.08 -3.93
C THR A 447 -11.57 -12.11 -2.68
N ILE A 448 -11.42 -10.98 -2.01
CA ILE A 448 -10.78 -10.86 -0.70
C ILE A 448 -11.87 -10.49 0.30
N SER A 449 -12.11 -11.38 1.27
CA SER A 449 -13.24 -11.23 2.20
C SER A 449 -12.83 -11.47 3.65
N ASN A 450 -13.49 -10.76 4.57
CA ASN A 450 -13.34 -10.97 6.02
C ASN A 450 -11.89 -10.86 6.52
N SER A 451 -11.05 -10.07 5.86
CA SER A 451 -9.59 -10.13 6.02
C SER A 451 -9.02 -8.83 6.61
N VAL A 452 -7.86 -8.96 7.27
CA VAL A 452 -7.08 -7.82 7.77
C VAL A 452 -5.76 -7.78 7.02
N ILE A 453 -5.57 -6.76 6.18
CA ILE A 453 -4.32 -6.57 5.41
C ILE A 453 -3.62 -5.33 5.94
N SER A 454 -2.35 -5.46 6.31
CA SER A 454 -1.65 -4.38 6.99
C SER A 454 -0.16 -4.23 6.72
N SER A 455 0.34 -3.04 7.03
CA SER A 455 1.78 -2.75 7.20
C SER A 455 2.61 -2.94 5.92
N ALA A 456 2.14 -2.40 4.80
CA ALA A 456 2.83 -2.45 3.51
C ALA A 456 2.89 -1.07 2.85
N ARG A 457 3.75 -0.91 1.83
CA ARG A 457 3.78 0.35 1.06
C ARG A 457 2.47 0.59 0.33
N THR A 458 1.94 -0.45 -0.30
CA THR A 458 0.58 -0.53 -0.84
C THR A 458 -0.02 -1.85 -0.32
N LEU A 459 -1.23 -1.84 0.26
CA LEU A 459 -1.79 -3.07 0.84
C LEU A 459 -2.29 -4.03 -0.25
N ILE A 460 -3.10 -3.52 -1.19
CA ILE A 460 -3.63 -4.29 -2.31
C ILE A 460 -3.38 -3.54 -3.61
N ARG A 461 -2.84 -4.23 -4.62
CA ARG A 461 -2.79 -3.75 -6.00
C ARG A 461 -3.60 -4.68 -6.89
N ALA A 462 -4.44 -4.13 -7.75
CA ALA A 462 -5.29 -4.89 -8.65
C ALA A 462 -5.10 -4.48 -10.11
N PHE A 463 -4.64 -5.43 -10.92
CA PHE A 463 -4.63 -5.38 -12.39
C PHE A 463 -5.64 -6.35 -13.03
N GLY A 464 -6.13 -7.34 -12.28
CA GLY A 464 -7.29 -8.15 -12.63
C GLY A 464 -8.53 -7.75 -11.84
N ASP A 465 -9.70 -8.20 -12.29
CA ASP A 465 -10.97 -7.92 -11.62
C ASP A 465 -10.97 -8.40 -10.16
N ALA A 466 -11.43 -7.55 -9.22
CA ALA A 466 -11.35 -7.85 -7.80
C ALA A 466 -12.56 -7.35 -6.98
N GLU A 467 -12.92 -8.11 -5.95
CA GLU A 467 -13.92 -7.75 -4.94
C GLU A 467 -13.26 -7.77 -3.56
N ILE A 468 -13.35 -6.65 -2.83
CA ILE A 468 -12.77 -6.47 -1.50
C ILE A 468 -13.92 -6.22 -0.54
N ASP A 469 -14.25 -7.22 0.26
CA ASP A 469 -15.48 -7.26 1.05
C ASP A 469 -15.20 -7.46 2.55
N ASN A 470 -15.87 -6.69 3.40
CA ASN A 470 -15.79 -6.81 4.86
C ASN A 470 -14.34 -6.88 5.38
N CYS A 471 -13.45 -6.02 4.88
CA CYS A 471 -12.02 -6.05 5.17
C CYS A 471 -11.58 -4.84 6.02
N LEU A 472 -10.55 -5.05 6.82
CA LEU A 472 -9.78 -3.96 7.44
C LEU A 472 -8.45 -3.78 6.70
N LEU A 473 -8.27 -2.62 6.08
CA LEU A 473 -7.06 -2.22 5.37
C LEU A 473 -6.37 -1.12 6.18
N GLN A 474 -5.18 -1.42 6.75
CA GLN A 474 -4.53 -0.49 7.67
C GLN A 474 -3.01 -0.38 7.58
N ASN A 475 -2.48 0.77 8.01
CA ASN A 475 -1.05 1.05 8.10
C ASN A 475 -0.34 0.93 6.75
N SER A 476 -0.50 1.95 5.90
CA SER A 476 0.14 1.99 4.59
C SER A 476 0.82 3.34 4.31
N LEU A 477 1.99 3.28 3.67
CA LEU A 477 2.70 4.50 3.24
C LEU A 477 2.01 5.18 2.04
N GLU A 478 1.42 4.42 1.13
CA GLU A 478 0.78 4.96 -0.07
C GLU A 478 -0.72 4.69 -0.05
N PHE A 479 -1.11 3.46 -0.35
CA PHE A 479 -2.49 3.14 -0.69
C PHE A 479 -3.00 1.88 0.01
N GLY A 480 -4.28 1.92 0.41
CA GLY A 480 -5.00 0.71 0.80
C GLY A 480 -5.28 -0.16 -0.42
N VAL A 481 -5.90 0.42 -1.44
CA VAL A 481 -6.16 -0.24 -2.73
C VAL A 481 -5.60 0.60 -3.86
N LYS A 482 -4.77 0.02 -4.72
CA LYS A 482 -4.29 0.63 -5.96
C LYS A 482 -4.81 -0.17 -7.16
N ALA A 483 -5.82 0.34 -7.83
CA ALA A 483 -6.44 -0.29 -8.98
C ALA A 483 -5.91 0.32 -10.28
N GLY A 484 -5.46 -0.50 -11.21
CA GLY A 484 -4.90 -0.08 -12.50
C GLY A 484 -5.02 -1.18 -13.53
N SER A 485 -4.25 -1.10 -14.60
CA SER A 485 -4.25 -2.10 -15.67
C SER A 485 -2.84 -2.33 -16.23
N ASP A 486 -2.55 -3.58 -16.60
CA ASP A 486 -1.35 -3.94 -17.37
C ASP A 486 -1.58 -3.86 -18.89
N LEU A 487 -2.81 -3.59 -19.34
CA LEU A 487 -3.13 -3.24 -20.71
C LEU A 487 -2.84 -1.76 -20.99
N TYR A 488 -2.15 -1.50 -22.10
CA TYR A 488 -1.82 -0.14 -22.52
C TYR A 488 -1.71 0.00 -24.03
N SER A 489 -1.84 1.24 -24.51
CA SER A 489 -1.64 1.62 -25.90
C SER A 489 -0.42 2.55 -26.01
N LYS A 490 0.29 2.49 -27.14
CA LYS A 490 1.41 3.40 -27.45
C LYS A 490 0.91 4.65 -28.18
N PRO A 491 1.58 5.80 -28.07
CA PRO A 491 1.20 6.99 -28.82
C PRO A 491 1.11 6.71 -30.33
N ASP A 492 0.02 7.14 -30.99
CA ASP A 492 -0.12 7.01 -32.45
C ASP A 492 0.59 8.16 -33.17
N PRO A 493 1.72 7.92 -33.87
CA PRO A 493 2.44 8.98 -34.58
C PRO A 493 1.64 9.62 -35.73
N ASN A 494 0.55 8.99 -36.19
CA ASN A 494 -0.29 9.49 -37.27
C ASN A 494 -1.57 10.18 -36.79
N LYS A 495 -1.87 10.18 -35.49
CA LYS A 495 -3.00 10.91 -34.91
C LYS A 495 -2.95 12.38 -35.33
N GLU A 496 -4.08 12.93 -35.76
CA GLU A 496 -4.18 14.34 -36.13
C GLU A 496 -4.44 15.18 -34.88
N ILE A 497 -3.52 16.10 -34.60
CA ILE A 497 -3.53 16.99 -33.43
C ILE A 497 -3.87 18.40 -33.88
N SER A 498 -4.75 19.06 -33.12
CA SER A 498 -5.08 20.46 -33.32
C SER A 498 -4.28 21.34 -32.36
N TYR A 499 -3.58 22.35 -32.86
CA TYR A 499 -2.80 23.28 -32.04
C TYR A 499 -2.97 24.72 -32.51
N SER A 500 -2.71 25.69 -31.63
CA SER A 500 -2.67 27.11 -32.01
C SER A 500 -1.28 27.53 -32.44
N ASP A 501 -1.14 28.08 -33.65
CA ASP A 501 0.10 28.68 -34.09
C ASP A 501 0.37 30.04 -33.37
N PRO A 502 1.56 30.65 -33.53
CA PRO A 502 1.89 31.93 -32.88
C PRO A 502 0.99 33.10 -33.30
N SER A 503 0.22 32.98 -34.38
CA SER A 503 -0.76 33.98 -34.81
C SER A 503 -2.14 33.79 -34.15
N GLY A 504 -2.32 32.73 -33.36
CA GLY A 504 -3.59 32.34 -32.76
C GLY A 504 -4.47 31.50 -33.69
N ALA A 505 -3.97 31.08 -34.85
CA ALA A 505 -4.73 30.29 -35.80
C ALA A 505 -4.63 28.80 -35.45
N ILE A 506 -5.78 28.11 -35.40
CA ILE A 506 -5.82 26.66 -35.18
C ILE A 506 -5.32 25.94 -36.45
N LYS A 507 -4.34 25.06 -36.26
CA LYS A 507 -3.73 24.20 -37.28
C LYS A 507 -3.95 22.74 -36.91
N LYS A 508 -3.85 21.87 -37.93
CA LYS A 508 -3.91 20.43 -37.79
C LYS A 508 -2.63 19.81 -38.36
N ILE A 509 -2.03 18.88 -37.62
CA ILE A 509 -0.78 18.21 -38.00
C ILE A 509 -0.74 16.81 -37.37
N LYS A 510 0.13 15.93 -37.84
CA LYS A 510 0.33 14.62 -37.20
C LYS A 510 1.06 14.75 -35.87
N ALA A 511 0.74 13.90 -34.91
CA ALA A 511 1.37 13.87 -33.57
C ALA A 511 2.90 13.83 -33.65
N LYS A 512 3.48 12.96 -34.49
CA LYS A 512 4.94 12.87 -34.67
C LYS A 512 5.61 14.17 -35.16
N ASP A 513 4.89 14.95 -35.97
CA ASP A 513 5.39 16.19 -36.56
C ASP A 513 5.15 17.35 -35.58
N TYR A 514 4.12 17.27 -34.73
CA TYR A 514 3.89 18.21 -33.62
C TYR A 514 4.93 18.06 -32.50
N LEU A 515 5.27 16.82 -32.16
CA LEU A 515 6.21 16.45 -31.09
C LEU A 515 7.68 16.39 -31.56
N SER A 516 7.97 16.79 -32.81
CA SER A 516 9.33 16.72 -33.34
C SER A 516 10.28 17.68 -32.63
N SER A 517 11.45 17.17 -32.22
CA SER A 517 12.52 17.96 -31.62
C SER A 517 13.10 18.97 -32.62
N ILE A 518 13.22 20.24 -32.20
CA ILE A 518 13.86 21.28 -33.00
C ILE A 518 15.38 21.03 -33.07
N PHE A 519 15.98 20.41 -32.04
CA PHE A 519 17.41 20.12 -31.98
C PHE A 519 17.87 19.28 -33.18
N ASP A 520 17.07 18.27 -33.53
CA ASP A 520 17.41 17.30 -34.58
C ASP A 520 17.33 17.93 -35.99
N SER A 521 16.63 19.05 -36.14
CA SER A 521 16.54 19.79 -37.40
C SER A 521 17.84 20.53 -37.77
N GLY A 522 18.73 20.76 -36.81
CA GLY A 522 19.99 21.48 -36.99
C GLY A 522 19.86 22.97 -37.35
N ASN A 523 18.65 23.52 -37.39
CA ASN A 523 18.38 24.91 -37.80
C ASN A 523 17.71 25.71 -36.69
N LEU A 524 18.52 26.25 -35.78
CA LEU A 524 18.06 27.08 -34.66
C LEU A 524 17.94 28.55 -35.12
N THR A 525 16.72 28.97 -35.44
CA THR A 525 16.36 30.37 -35.75
C THR A 525 15.20 30.80 -34.89
N TYR A 526 14.96 32.11 -34.80
CA TYR A 526 13.79 32.63 -34.08
C TYR A 526 12.47 32.02 -34.60
N GLU A 527 12.32 31.83 -35.91
CA GLU A 527 11.12 31.25 -36.50
C GLU A 527 10.94 29.76 -36.15
N THR A 528 12.04 28.98 -36.10
CA THR A 528 11.95 27.54 -35.80
C THR A 528 11.66 27.29 -34.33
N VAL A 529 12.14 28.14 -33.41
CA VAL A 529 11.83 28.06 -31.98
C VAL A 529 10.50 28.72 -31.60
N ASN A 530 9.86 29.45 -32.52
CA ASN A 530 8.60 30.17 -32.32
C ASN A 530 7.57 29.79 -33.39
N ASN A 531 7.24 28.49 -33.47
CA ASN A 531 6.31 27.94 -34.47
C ASN A 531 5.02 27.36 -33.88
N GLY A 532 4.86 27.38 -32.54
CA GLY A 532 3.70 26.84 -31.83
C GLY A 532 3.65 25.30 -31.75
N LEU A 533 4.67 24.59 -32.23
CA LEU A 533 4.79 23.14 -32.06
C LEU A 533 5.19 22.77 -30.62
N GLY A 534 5.08 21.50 -30.25
CA GLY A 534 5.29 21.01 -28.88
C GLY A 534 6.57 21.53 -28.24
N ASP A 535 7.72 21.40 -28.92
CA ASP A 535 9.01 21.90 -28.42
C ASP A 535 8.99 23.43 -28.12
N SER A 536 8.38 24.23 -29.01
CA SER A 536 8.24 25.69 -28.85
C SER A 536 7.43 26.04 -27.60
N ILE A 537 6.33 25.31 -27.36
CA ILE A 537 5.46 25.47 -26.19
C ILE A 537 6.19 25.08 -24.91
N LEU A 538 6.80 23.89 -24.88
CA LEU A 538 7.50 23.37 -23.70
C LEU A 538 8.68 24.28 -23.32
N SER A 539 9.43 24.76 -24.31
CA SER A 539 10.51 25.74 -24.10
C SER A 539 10.00 27.06 -23.53
N ALA A 540 8.88 27.57 -24.04
CA ALA A 540 8.30 28.80 -23.52
C ALA A 540 7.77 28.63 -22.10
N GLY A 541 7.20 27.48 -21.74
CA GLY A 541 6.80 27.16 -20.37
C GLY A 541 7.98 27.23 -19.39
N ILE A 542 9.14 26.66 -19.77
CA ILE A 542 10.37 26.74 -18.97
C ILE A 542 10.80 28.21 -18.77
N CYS A 543 10.78 29.04 -19.81
CA CYS A 543 11.18 30.46 -19.72
C CYS A 543 10.14 31.39 -19.09
N TYR A 544 8.88 30.97 -18.97
CA TYR A 544 7.77 31.88 -18.67
C TYR A 544 8.01 32.69 -17.39
N ASN A 545 8.03 34.01 -17.49
CA ASN A 545 8.12 34.88 -16.31
C ASN A 545 9.31 34.56 -15.36
N ASN A 546 10.48 34.18 -15.91
CA ASN A 546 11.76 34.01 -15.21
C ASN A 546 12.94 34.40 -16.13
N GLN A 547 14.17 34.43 -15.60
CA GLN A 547 15.38 34.85 -16.35
C GLN A 547 16.12 33.71 -17.07
N THR A 548 15.46 32.57 -17.35
CA THR A 548 16.10 31.42 -18.03
C THR A 548 16.58 31.81 -19.43
N ASP A 549 15.87 32.69 -20.12
CA ASP A 549 16.27 33.23 -21.42
C ASP A 549 17.62 33.98 -21.37
N VAL A 550 17.91 34.73 -20.30
CA VAL A 550 19.23 35.38 -20.10
C VAL A 550 20.33 34.33 -19.95
N PHE A 551 20.06 33.31 -19.15
CA PHE A 551 20.99 32.21 -18.86
C PHE A 551 21.40 31.47 -20.14
N VAL A 552 20.42 31.15 -21.00
CA VAL A 552 20.66 30.33 -22.21
C VAL A 552 21.05 31.15 -23.44
N ASN A 553 20.50 32.35 -23.65
CA ASN A 553 20.82 33.17 -24.83
C ASN A 553 22.29 33.66 -24.82
N GLY A 554 22.84 33.95 -23.64
CA GLY A 554 24.26 34.32 -23.49
C GLY A 554 25.22 33.22 -23.93
N THR A 555 24.77 31.96 -23.93
CA THR A 555 25.57 30.77 -24.26
C THR A 555 25.31 30.27 -25.68
N PHE A 556 24.09 30.38 -26.21
CA PHE A 556 23.67 29.72 -27.46
C PHE A 556 23.22 30.65 -28.58
N GLY A 557 23.16 31.97 -28.35
CA GLY A 557 22.83 32.97 -29.37
C GLY A 557 21.80 33.99 -28.87
N ASP A 558 22.09 35.27 -29.12
CA ASP A 558 21.28 36.39 -28.63
C ASP A 558 19.86 36.39 -29.23
N GLY A 559 18.84 36.50 -28.39
CA GLY A 559 17.43 36.64 -28.78
C GLY A 559 16.70 35.38 -29.27
N LEU A 560 17.26 34.18 -29.12
CA LEU A 560 16.60 32.93 -29.54
C LEU A 560 15.44 32.54 -28.63
N PHE A 561 15.57 32.72 -27.31
CA PHE A 561 14.54 32.42 -26.31
C PHE A 561 14.03 33.71 -25.65
N SER A 562 12.77 33.72 -25.21
CA SER A 562 12.18 34.89 -24.53
C SER A 562 11.12 34.47 -23.51
N ARG A 563 11.18 35.08 -22.33
CA ARG A 563 10.25 34.84 -21.21
C ARG A 563 8.83 35.39 -21.40
N ASP A 564 8.63 36.32 -22.35
CA ASP A 564 7.36 37.00 -22.62
C ASP A 564 6.70 36.55 -23.94
N ARG A 565 7.15 35.40 -24.49
CA ARG A 565 6.77 34.93 -25.83
C ARG A 565 5.29 34.57 -25.97
N TYR A 566 4.77 33.81 -25.01
CA TYR A 566 3.40 33.32 -25.01
C TYR A 566 2.73 33.69 -23.70
N SER A 567 1.41 33.90 -23.75
CA SER A 567 0.60 34.07 -22.54
C SER A 567 0.53 32.75 -21.76
N LYS A 568 0.25 32.82 -20.46
CA LYS A 568 0.01 31.62 -19.62
C LYS A 568 -1.02 30.69 -20.26
N GLN A 569 -2.16 31.23 -20.72
CA GLN A 569 -3.23 30.44 -21.34
C GLN A 569 -2.78 29.73 -22.63
N THR A 570 -1.93 30.37 -23.43
CA THR A 570 -1.38 29.76 -24.64
C THR A 570 -0.46 28.60 -24.30
N ILE A 571 0.35 28.71 -23.25
CA ILE A 571 1.23 27.64 -22.79
C ILE A 571 0.42 26.45 -22.26
N LEU A 572 -0.61 26.71 -21.44
CA LEU A 572 -1.51 25.68 -20.92
C LEU A 572 -2.25 24.93 -22.05
N ALA A 573 -2.89 25.65 -22.98
CA ALA A 573 -3.56 25.02 -24.12
C ALA A 573 -2.60 24.22 -25.03
N GLY A 574 -1.33 24.65 -25.09
CA GLY A 574 -0.28 23.91 -25.79
C GLY A 574 0.15 22.64 -25.06
N ALA A 575 0.17 22.66 -23.72
CA ALA A 575 0.40 21.48 -22.88
C ALA A 575 -0.72 20.45 -23.07
N ASP A 576 -1.99 20.87 -23.10
CA ASP A 576 -3.12 20.00 -23.44
C ASP A 576 -2.94 19.35 -24.82
N SER A 577 -2.45 20.12 -25.80
CA SER A 577 -2.18 19.61 -27.15
C SER A 577 -1.02 18.61 -27.16
N VAL A 578 -0.02 18.76 -26.28
CA VAL A 578 1.06 17.78 -26.07
C VAL A 578 0.51 16.51 -25.43
N GLN A 579 -0.32 16.64 -24.39
CA GLN A 579 -0.98 15.52 -23.74
C GLN A 579 -1.86 14.73 -24.73
N ASP A 580 -2.65 15.42 -25.56
CA ASP A 580 -3.45 14.79 -26.61
C ASP A 580 -2.57 14.06 -27.65
N ALA A 581 -1.43 14.64 -28.02
CA ALA A 581 -0.50 14.01 -28.96
C ALA A 581 0.14 12.72 -28.41
N LEU A 582 0.33 12.62 -27.10
CA LEU A 582 0.88 11.45 -26.42
C LEU A 582 -0.21 10.41 -26.10
N SER A 583 -1.45 10.85 -25.89
CA SER A 583 -2.58 9.99 -25.56
C SER A 583 -3.02 9.14 -26.75
N ASN A 584 -3.18 7.84 -26.51
CA ASN A 584 -3.84 6.93 -27.44
C ASN A 584 -5.04 6.25 -26.76
N LEU A 585 -6.23 6.63 -27.19
CA LEU A 585 -7.49 6.15 -26.58
C LEU A 585 -8.11 4.99 -27.38
N ASP A 586 -7.44 4.52 -28.43
CA ASP A 586 -7.94 3.46 -29.31
C ASP A 586 -8.17 2.16 -28.51
N GLY A 587 -9.39 1.63 -28.59
CA GLY A 587 -9.81 0.44 -27.85
C GLY A 587 -10.32 0.71 -26.44
N PHE A 588 -10.02 1.88 -25.85
CA PHE A 588 -10.45 2.25 -24.50
C PHE A 588 -11.73 3.08 -24.48
N VAL A 589 -12.00 3.82 -25.56
CA VAL A 589 -13.22 4.63 -25.72
C VAL A 589 -13.94 4.19 -26.99
N ASN A 590 -15.23 3.87 -26.86
CA ASN A 590 -16.10 3.49 -27.97
C ASN A 590 -16.61 4.71 -28.74
N ASP A 591 -17.16 4.49 -29.94
CA ASP A 591 -17.70 5.56 -30.81
C ASP A 591 -18.82 6.40 -30.15
N ASP A 592 -19.51 5.85 -29.15
CA ASP A 592 -20.56 6.53 -28.37
C ASP A 592 -20.05 7.26 -27.13
N GLY A 593 -18.74 7.20 -26.86
CA GLY A 593 -18.08 7.81 -25.70
C GLY A 593 -18.08 6.93 -24.44
N SER A 594 -18.69 5.74 -24.47
CA SER A 594 -18.56 4.77 -23.38
C SER A 594 -17.13 4.23 -23.29
N LYS A 595 -16.69 3.88 -22.08
CA LYS A 595 -15.34 3.36 -21.82
C LYS A 595 -15.37 1.84 -21.76
N ASN A 596 -14.33 1.20 -22.29
CA ASN A 596 -14.05 -0.21 -22.10
C ASN A 596 -13.05 -0.34 -20.95
N TYR A 597 -13.55 -0.76 -19.79
CA TYR A 597 -12.71 -1.01 -18.63
C TYR A 597 -11.97 -2.33 -18.81
N ASP A 598 -10.67 -2.31 -18.52
CA ASP A 598 -9.85 -3.53 -18.50
C ASP A 598 -9.93 -4.22 -17.15
N THR A 599 -10.13 -3.43 -16.08
CA THR A 599 -10.19 -3.90 -14.71
C THR A 599 -11.40 -3.28 -14.01
N GLU A 600 -12.20 -4.08 -13.32
CA GLU A 600 -13.25 -3.64 -12.42
C GLU A 600 -12.94 -4.08 -10.98
N VAL A 601 -12.91 -3.10 -10.06
CA VAL A 601 -12.69 -3.34 -8.64
C VAL A 601 -13.90 -2.88 -7.85
N THR A 602 -14.45 -3.76 -7.03
CA THR A 602 -15.53 -3.45 -6.08
C THR A 602 -14.98 -3.46 -4.66
N VAL A 603 -15.33 -2.45 -3.88
CA VAL A 603 -15.04 -2.40 -2.44
C VAL A 603 -16.36 -2.26 -1.68
N SER A 604 -16.62 -3.22 -0.81
CA SER A 604 -17.84 -3.34 -0.01
C SER A 604 -17.54 -3.48 1.47
N ASP A 605 -18.33 -2.80 2.30
CA ASP A 605 -18.37 -2.96 3.75
C ASP A 605 -17.00 -2.90 4.46
N SER A 606 -16.04 -2.16 3.89
CA SER A 606 -14.63 -2.22 4.27
C SER A 606 -14.14 -0.95 4.97
N PHE A 607 -13.18 -1.13 5.88
CA PHE A 607 -12.64 -0.05 6.72
C PHE A 607 -11.19 0.26 6.34
N PHE A 608 -10.88 1.56 6.25
CA PHE A 608 -9.55 2.07 5.94
C PHE A 608 -9.00 2.92 7.07
N TYR A 609 -7.84 2.57 7.59
CA TYR A 609 -7.24 3.23 8.76
C TYR A 609 -5.73 3.46 8.58
N ASN A 610 -5.23 4.62 8.99
CA ASN A 610 -3.79 4.93 8.92
C ASN A 610 -3.16 4.74 7.52
N ILE A 611 -3.79 5.28 6.48
CA ILE A 611 -3.25 5.28 5.11
C ILE A 611 -2.64 6.65 4.77
N HIS A 612 -1.37 6.71 4.41
CA HIS A 612 -0.63 7.98 4.34
C HIS A 612 -0.82 8.79 3.05
N ILE A 613 -1.14 8.22 1.87
CA ILE A 613 -1.48 9.04 0.69
C ILE A 613 -2.99 9.09 0.47
N ALA A 614 -3.59 7.94 0.17
CA ALA A 614 -5.03 7.83 -0.03
C ALA A 614 -5.50 6.39 0.19
N PRO A 615 -6.65 6.17 0.86
CA PRO A 615 -7.23 4.83 1.00
C PRO A 615 -7.35 4.06 -0.32
N ILE A 616 -7.80 4.71 -1.40
CA ILE A 616 -7.94 4.10 -2.72
C ILE A 616 -7.27 4.97 -3.79
N CYS A 617 -6.59 4.33 -4.75
CA CYS A 617 -5.93 4.97 -5.89
C CYS A 617 -6.33 4.32 -7.20
N LEU A 618 -6.73 5.14 -8.18
CA LEU A 618 -6.90 4.76 -9.58
C LEU A 618 -5.63 5.14 -10.35
N ASP A 619 -4.83 4.15 -10.72
CA ASP A 619 -3.49 4.31 -11.29
C ASP A 619 -3.51 4.80 -12.74
N SER A 620 -2.35 5.29 -13.20
CA SER A 620 -2.08 5.61 -14.61
C SER A 620 -0.58 5.64 -14.87
N TYR A 621 -0.15 5.32 -16.09
CA TYR A 621 1.24 5.54 -16.49
C TYR A 621 1.55 7.02 -16.63
N ALA A 622 2.63 7.49 -16.02
CA ALA A 622 3.22 8.76 -16.41
C ALA A 622 3.60 8.70 -17.90
N ASN A 623 3.17 9.69 -18.67
CA ASN A 623 3.32 9.68 -20.13
C ASN A 623 3.90 10.99 -20.66
N GLY A 624 4.69 11.70 -19.85
CA GLY A 624 5.26 13.00 -20.21
C GLY A 624 6.12 12.95 -21.49
N PRO A 625 6.24 14.09 -22.20
CA PRO A 625 6.92 14.19 -23.50
C PRO A 625 8.38 13.71 -23.49
N PHE A 626 9.07 13.70 -22.35
CA PHE A 626 10.41 13.13 -22.21
C PHE A 626 10.45 11.66 -22.62
N LEU A 627 9.44 10.88 -22.25
CA LEU A 627 9.32 9.45 -22.55
C LEU A 627 9.04 9.16 -24.03
N TYR A 628 8.72 10.18 -24.82
CA TYR A 628 8.54 10.10 -26.27
C TYR A 628 9.64 10.80 -27.08
N ASN A 629 10.77 11.15 -26.46
CA ASN A 629 11.85 11.92 -27.07
C ASN A 629 11.40 13.32 -27.55
N ALA A 630 10.26 13.80 -27.06
CA ALA A 630 9.63 15.08 -27.40
C ALA A 630 10.01 16.18 -26.39
N THR A 631 11.25 16.13 -25.87
CA THR A 631 11.75 17.10 -24.91
C THR A 631 11.98 18.47 -25.56
N SER A 632 11.79 19.53 -24.77
CA SER A 632 12.10 20.88 -25.22
C SER A 632 13.59 21.04 -25.57
N ILE A 633 13.89 21.88 -26.56
CA ILE A 633 15.24 22.26 -26.94
C ILE A 633 16.00 22.84 -25.75
N LEU A 634 15.34 23.61 -24.88
CA LEU A 634 15.94 24.14 -23.67
C LEU A 634 16.36 23.05 -22.69
N PHE A 635 15.48 22.07 -22.46
CA PHE A 635 15.79 20.93 -21.61
C PHE A 635 17.00 20.14 -22.18
N ARG A 636 17.06 19.93 -23.50
CA ARG A 636 18.22 19.29 -24.15
C ARG A 636 19.50 20.12 -24.06
N LEU A 637 19.43 21.43 -24.24
CA LEU A 637 20.61 22.31 -24.20
C LEU A 637 21.19 22.42 -22.79
N VAL A 638 20.34 22.43 -21.77
CA VAL A 638 20.75 22.58 -20.37
C VAL A 638 21.15 21.23 -19.75
N LEU A 639 20.42 20.15 -20.04
CA LEU A 639 20.59 18.85 -19.37
C LEU A 639 21.14 17.74 -20.27
N GLY A 640 21.08 17.89 -21.59
CA GLY A 640 21.49 16.85 -22.55
C GLY A 640 22.98 16.57 -22.62
N ILE A 641 23.82 17.36 -21.93
CA ILE A 641 25.25 17.05 -21.74
C ILE A 641 25.41 15.92 -20.69
N HIS A 642 24.42 15.72 -19.82
CA HIS A 642 24.44 14.73 -18.73
C HIS A 642 23.48 13.56 -18.96
N PHE A 643 22.58 13.67 -19.94
CA PHE A 643 21.74 12.56 -20.38
C PHE A 643 22.34 11.92 -21.63
N SER A 644 22.94 10.74 -21.46
CA SER A 644 23.39 9.90 -22.57
C SER A 644 22.22 9.29 -23.35
N PHE A 645 21.03 9.26 -22.75
CA PHE A 645 19.85 8.56 -23.25
C PHE A 645 18.60 9.44 -23.23
N PHE A 646 17.86 9.42 -24.35
CA PHE A 646 16.52 10.01 -24.47
C PHE A 646 15.56 8.93 -24.99
N PRO A 647 14.65 8.41 -24.15
CA PRO A 647 13.72 7.34 -24.54
C PRO A 647 12.74 7.83 -25.61
N SER A 648 12.33 6.93 -26.51
CA SER A 648 11.34 7.21 -27.55
C SER A 648 10.31 6.08 -27.59
N GLY A 649 9.02 6.43 -27.58
CA GLY A 649 7.92 5.46 -27.57
C GLY A 649 7.62 4.83 -26.21
N CYS A 650 8.10 5.40 -25.10
CA CYS A 650 7.89 4.93 -23.73
C CYS A 650 6.82 5.72 -22.96
N ALA A 651 5.94 6.43 -23.67
CA ALA A 651 4.86 7.24 -23.09
C ALA A 651 3.48 6.57 -23.31
N PRO A 652 3.20 5.41 -22.71
CA PRO A 652 1.96 4.67 -22.95
C PRO A 652 0.74 5.36 -22.35
N THR A 653 -0.45 5.00 -22.82
CA THR A 653 -1.73 5.30 -22.16
C THR A 653 -2.27 4.00 -21.54
N MET A 654 -2.53 4.01 -20.23
CA MET A 654 -3.10 2.86 -19.52
C MET A 654 -4.58 2.68 -19.89
N ALA A 655 -5.05 1.43 -19.99
CA ALA A 655 -6.47 1.16 -20.11
C ALA A 655 -7.22 1.62 -18.84
N PRO A 656 -8.48 2.08 -18.94
CA PRO A 656 -9.20 2.57 -17.78
C PRO A 656 -9.62 1.43 -16.85
N THR A 657 -9.66 1.75 -15.56
CA THR A 657 -10.21 0.92 -14.50
C THR A 657 -11.50 1.53 -13.99
N LYS A 658 -12.43 0.69 -13.52
CA LYS A 658 -13.64 1.13 -12.84
C LYS A 658 -13.61 0.69 -11.39
N LEU A 659 -13.77 1.64 -10.48
CA LEU A 659 -13.99 1.38 -9.06
C LEU A 659 -15.49 1.49 -8.76
N THR A 660 -16.04 0.50 -8.05
CA THR A 660 -17.39 0.56 -7.48
C THR A 660 -17.29 0.54 -5.96
N LEU A 661 -17.90 1.53 -5.30
CA LEU A 661 -18.07 1.55 -3.86
C LEU A 661 -19.53 1.27 -3.50
N GLU A 662 -19.75 0.21 -2.72
CA GLU A 662 -21.06 -0.25 -2.26
C GLU A 662 -21.04 -0.63 -0.77
N GLY A 663 -22.20 -0.71 -0.13
CA GLY A 663 -22.28 -0.99 1.31
C GLY A 663 -21.67 0.10 2.21
N ASP A 664 -21.31 -0.26 3.44
CA ASP A 664 -20.78 0.65 4.48
C ASP A 664 -19.25 0.69 4.48
N ASN A 665 -18.70 1.46 3.53
CA ASN A 665 -17.28 1.77 3.48
C ASN A 665 -16.93 2.95 4.39
N ARG A 666 -15.94 2.76 5.27
CA ARG A 666 -15.55 3.79 6.27
C ARG A 666 -14.08 4.17 6.17
N PHE A 667 -13.83 5.47 6.05
CA PHE A 667 -12.51 6.05 5.90
C PHE A 667 -12.10 6.79 7.19
N TYR A 668 -11.47 6.07 8.12
CA TYR A 668 -10.99 6.60 9.41
C TYR A 668 -9.70 7.43 9.26
N THR A 669 -9.10 7.42 8.08
CA THR A 669 -7.83 8.11 7.79
C THR A 669 -8.05 9.62 7.69
N TYR A 670 -7.61 10.35 8.70
CA TYR A 670 -7.50 11.81 8.68
C TYR A 670 -6.05 12.24 8.81
N GLN A 671 -5.49 12.72 7.72
CA GLN A 671 -4.10 13.09 7.66
C GLN A 671 -3.90 14.54 8.05
N LYS A 672 -2.91 14.82 8.90
CA LYS A 672 -2.52 16.20 9.17
C LYS A 672 -1.96 16.83 7.91
N ALA A 673 -2.43 18.04 7.60
CA ALA A 673 -2.01 18.77 6.40
C ALA A 673 -0.49 19.00 6.31
N GLU A 674 0.19 19.15 7.47
CA GLU A 674 1.65 19.32 7.53
C GLU A 674 2.44 18.03 7.33
N ASP A 675 1.82 16.87 7.54
CA ASP A 675 2.46 15.55 7.40
C ASP A 675 2.26 14.98 5.98
N LEU A 676 1.27 15.48 5.24
CA LEU A 676 0.98 15.07 3.86
C LEU A 676 2.20 15.29 2.96
N SER A 677 2.69 14.20 2.37
CA SER A 677 3.74 14.24 1.34
C SER A 677 3.65 13.00 0.46
N PHE A 678 3.97 13.19 -0.83
CA PHE A 678 3.92 12.20 -1.91
C PHE A 678 5.34 11.86 -2.43
N ASP A 679 6.38 12.15 -1.64
CA ASP A 679 7.78 11.84 -1.97
C ASP A 679 8.02 10.36 -2.27
N SER A 680 7.17 9.45 -1.78
CA SER A 680 7.29 8.03 -2.09
C SER A 680 6.93 7.70 -3.54
N LEU A 681 6.22 8.58 -4.26
CA LEU A 681 5.80 8.32 -5.64
C LEU A 681 6.92 8.54 -6.67
N ALA A 682 7.95 9.31 -6.32
CA ALA A 682 9.07 9.60 -7.22
C ALA A 682 10.34 10.03 -6.48
N TYR A 683 11.51 9.66 -7.02
CA TYR A 683 12.80 10.20 -6.59
C TYR A 683 13.18 11.43 -7.42
N GLN A 684 13.94 12.35 -6.81
CA GLN A 684 14.55 13.49 -7.51
C GLN A 684 15.93 13.86 -6.97
N ASN A 685 16.74 14.49 -7.83
CA ASN A 685 18.03 15.06 -7.46
C ASN A 685 18.26 16.49 -7.98
N ILE A 686 17.19 17.27 -8.12
CA ILE A 686 17.16 18.62 -8.66
C ILE A 686 18.18 19.53 -7.94
N ALA A 687 18.35 19.38 -6.61
CA ALA A 687 19.28 20.21 -5.84
C ALA A 687 20.73 20.05 -6.29
N PHE A 688 21.18 18.81 -6.53
CA PHE A 688 22.50 18.52 -7.07
C PHE A 688 22.66 19.13 -8.47
N PHE A 689 21.67 18.94 -9.34
CA PHE A 689 21.67 19.53 -10.68
C PHE A 689 21.79 21.05 -10.65
N ILE A 690 21.05 21.74 -9.77
CA ILE A 690 21.14 23.20 -9.66
C ILE A 690 22.54 23.63 -9.21
N LYS A 691 23.16 22.90 -8.29
CA LYS A 691 24.51 23.20 -7.79
C LYS A 691 25.56 23.04 -8.90
N GLU A 692 25.55 21.93 -9.61
CA GLU A 692 26.54 21.62 -10.65
C GLU A 692 26.41 22.55 -11.87
N HIS A 693 25.19 22.93 -12.25
CA HIS A 693 24.94 23.74 -13.45
C HIS A 693 24.82 25.23 -13.21
N GLY A 694 24.43 25.65 -12.01
CA GLY A 694 24.21 27.05 -11.70
C GLY A 694 25.50 27.84 -11.48
N ASP A 695 26.61 27.14 -11.23
CA ASP A 695 27.86 27.72 -10.73
C ASP A 695 27.58 28.73 -9.60
N ILE A 696 26.79 28.26 -8.63
CA ILE A 696 26.30 29.04 -7.50
C ILE A 696 26.99 28.59 -6.21
N SER A 697 27.26 29.55 -5.32
CA SER A 697 27.89 29.27 -4.03
C SER A 697 26.89 28.92 -2.93
N ILE A 698 25.59 29.10 -3.18
CA ILE A 698 24.52 28.81 -2.22
C ILE A 698 24.11 27.34 -2.26
N LYS A 699 23.75 26.77 -1.10
CA LYS A 699 23.20 25.41 -1.00
C LYS A 699 21.79 25.41 -1.58
N PRO A 700 21.49 24.65 -2.65
CA PRO A 700 20.13 24.58 -3.18
C PRO A 700 19.19 23.89 -2.20
N GLU A 701 18.03 24.48 -1.98
CA GLU A 701 16.92 23.84 -1.27
C GLU A 701 15.85 23.44 -2.28
N VAL A 702 15.50 22.15 -2.32
CA VAL A 702 14.43 21.60 -3.15
C VAL A 702 13.51 20.80 -2.25
N THR A 703 12.22 21.00 -2.41
CA THR A 703 11.15 20.34 -1.68
C THR A 703 10.24 19.60 -2.65
N GLU A 704 9.39 18.70 -2.16
CA GLU A 704 8.38 18.01 -2.97
C GLU A 704 7.57 18.97 -3.84
N ASP A 705 7.17 20.10 -3.24
CA ASP A 705 6.39 21.15 -3.90
C ASP A 705 7.08 21.72 -5.14
N ASP A 706 8.37 21.51 -5.30
CA ASP A 706 9.11 21.98 -6.46
C ASP A 706 8.94 21.11 -7.69
N TYR A 707 8.52 19.84 -7.59
CA TYR A 707 8.34 18.98 -8.77
C TYR A 707 6.98 18.30 -8.81
N LEU A 708 6.39 18.01 -7.65
CA LEU A 708 5.06 17.40 -7.52
C LEU A 708 4.26 18.14 -6.41
N PRO A 709 3.72 19.35 -6.70
CA PRO A 709 3.10 20.24 -5.71
C PRO A 709 1.73 19.82 -5.17
N LEU A 710 1.49 18.52 -5.01
CA LEU A 710 0.19 17.98 -4.61
C LEU A 710 -0.17 18.39 -3.18
N SER A 711 0.78 18.30 -2.24
CA SER A 711 0.53 18.69 -0.83
C SER A 711 0.16 20.17 -0.73
N SER A 712 0.97 21.06 -1.33
CA SER A 712 0.64 22.50 -1.42
C SER A 712 -0.70 22.80 -2.08
N LEU A 713 -1.04 22.07 -3.15
CA LEU A 713 -2.27 22.32 -3.90
C LEU A 713 -3.50 21.85 -3.12
N LEU A 714 -3.45 20.65 -2.55
CA LEU A 714 -4.56 20.06 -1.81
C LEU A 714 -4.86 20.84 -0.52
N THR A 715 -3.83 21.25 0.22
CA THR A 715 -3.98 22.05 1.45
C THR A 715 -4.51 23.48 1.20
N LYS A 716 -4.45 23.97 -0.04
CA LYS A 716 -5.08 25.25 -0.43
C LYS A 716 -6.55 25.11 -0.78
N GLN A 717 -7.05 23.89 -0.98
CA GLN A 717 -8.48 23.64 -1.24
C GLN A 717 -9.27 23.70 0.07
N GLN A 718 -9.85 24.87 0.35
CA GLN A 718 -10.62 25.09 1.59
C GLN A 718 -11.84 24.16 1.75
N GLU A 719 -12.26 23.50 0.68
CA GLU A 719 -13.37 22.55 0.66
C GLU A 719 -12.95 21.17 1.21
N ALA A 720 -11.68 20.79 1.04
CA ALA A 720 -11.14 19.51 1.51
C ALA A 720 -10.53 19.58 2.93
N VAL A 721 -10.15 20.78 3.40
CA VAL A 721 -9.43 20.95 4.67
C VAL A 721 -10.39 21.18 5.84
N TYR A 722 -10.31 20.29 6.82
CA TYR A 722 -10.92 20.44 8.14
C TYR A 722 -9.92 21.08 9.12
N VAL A 723 -10.36 22.01 9.96
CA VAL A 723 -9.54 22.60 11.04
C VAL A 723 -10.19 22.32 12.38
N ASP A 724 -9.46 21.68 13.29
CA ASP A 724 -9.94 21.33 14.62
C ASP A 724 -10.00 22.52 15.59
N ILE A 725 -10.35 22.24 16.85
CA ILE A 725 -10.47 23.27 17.90
C ILE A 725 -9.12 23.88 18.30
N ASP A 726 -8.03 23.14 18.12
CA ASP A 726 -6.67 23.54 18.46
C ASP A 726 -5.98 24.27 17.29
N GLY A 727 -6.65 24.35 16.14
CA GLY A 727 -6.18 25.01 14.93
C GLY A 727 -5.36 24.10 14.00
N GLN A 728 -5.31 22.80 14.28
CA GLN A 728 -4.64 21.81 13.45
C GLN A 728 -5.50 21.49 12.22
N SER A 729 -4.85 21.44 11.06
CA SER A 729 -5.52 21.15 9.78
C SER A 729 -5.40 19.68 9.40
N TYR A 730 -6.50 19.10 8.96
CA TYR A 730 -6.64 17.70 8.56
C TYR A 730 -7.31 17.58 7.19
N LEU A 731 -6.97 16.51 6.49
CA LEU A 731 -7.52 16.12 5.20
C LEU A 731 -8.06 14.69 5.30
N ASN A 732 -9.23 14.46 4.72
CA ASN A 732 -9.75 13.11 4.47
C ASN A 732 -10.07 13.01 2.99
N THR A 733 -9.17 12.37 2.25
CA THR A 733 -9.27 12.16 0.80
C THR A 733 -9.32 10.67 0.48
N PRO A 734 -10.53 10.05 0.49
CA PRO A 734 -10.69 8.61 0.34
C PRO A 734 -10.14 8.05 -0.97
N ILE A 735 -10.23 8.82 -2.07
CA ILE A 735 -9.88 8.33 -3.40
C ILE A 735 -8.98 9.35 -4.11
N MET A 736 -7.88 8.86 -4.65
CA MET A 736 -6.99 9.59 -5.55
C MET A 736 -7.08 8.98 -6.95
N LYS A 737 -7.15 9.82 -7.97
CA LYS A 737 -6.93 9.44 -9.36
C LYS A 737 -5.60 10.03 -9.80
N MET A 738 -4.68 9.16 -10.19
CA MET A 738 -3.34 9.56 -10.64
C MET A 738 -3.46 10.47 -11.87
N GLY A 739 -2.72 11.57 -11.84
CA GLY A 739 -2.55 12.51 -12.95
C GLY A 739 -1.16 12.38 -13.58
N GLY A 740 -0.75 13.41 -14.32
CA GLY A 740 0.42 13.39 -15.21
C GLY A 740 0.10 12.59 -16.48
N GLY A 741 -0.15 11.29 -16.31
CA GLY A 741 -0.67 10.38 -17.32
C GLY A 741 -2.13 10.59 -17.65
N THR A 742 -2.53 10.33 -18.90
CA THR A 742 -3.96 10.30 -19.26
C THR A 742 -4.65 9.19 -18.50
N ASN A 743 -5.61 9.56 -17.65
CA ASN A 743 -6.32 8.62 -16.79
C ASN A 743 -7.82 8.65 -17.11
N LEU A 744 -8.31 7.61 -17.77
CA LEU A 744 -9.71 7.48 -18.15
C LEU A 744 -10.56 6.77 -17.08
N SER A 745 -9.96 6.33 -15.97
CA SER A 745 -10.64 5.56 -14.93
C SER A 745 -11.80 6.32 -14.27
N GLU A 746 -12.78 5.58 -13.78
CA GLU A 746 -14.03 6.10 -13.19
C GLU A 746 -14.31 5.50 -11.82
N VAL A 747 -15.04 6.27 -11.00
CA VAL A 747 -15.58 5.83 -9.72
C VAL A 747 -17.11 5.82 -9.82
N ALA A 748 -17.72 4.70 -9.48
CA ALA A 748 -19.15 4.54 -9.29
C ALA A 748 -19.46 4.40 -7.80
N PHE A 749 -20.47 5.12 -7.35
CA PHE A 749 -20.98 5.05 -5.98
C PHE A 749 -22.40 4.50 -6.02
N GLU A 750 -22.70 3.48 -5.21
CA GLU A 750 -24.09 3.00 -5.08
C GLU A 750 -24.94 3.98 -4.25
N ASP A 751 -24.40 4.45 -3.11
CA ASP A 751 -25.07 5.35 -2.17
C ASP A 751 -24.16 6.50 -1.72
N GLY A 752 -24.54 7.74 -2.01
CA GLY A 752 -23.77 8.94 -1.62
C GLY A 752 -22.45 9.07 -2.39
N GLY A 753 -22.18 10.25 -2.94
CA GLY A 753 -20.93 10.53 -3.64
C GLY A 753 -19.99 11.38 -2.79
N PHE A 754 -18.70 11.34 -3.11
CA PHE A 754 -17.75 12.35 -2.64
C PHE A 754 -17.66 13.50 -3.64
N ASP A 755 -17.50 14.72 -3.11
CA ASP A 755 -17.03 15.83 -3.93
C ASP A 755 -15.55 15.60 -4.29
N PHE A 756 -15.08 16.26 -5.34
CA PHE A 756 -13.70 16.13 -5.79
C PHE A 756 -13.07 17.47 -6.14
N VAL A 757 -11.76 17.53 -5.96
CA VAL A 757 -10.89 18.62 -6.42
C VAL A 757 -9.95 18.11 -7.49
N SER A 758 -9.73 18.92 -8.51
CA SER A 758 -8.79 18.65 -9.59
C SER A 758 -7.59 19.59 -9.44
N LEU A 759 -6.39 19.03 -9.46
CA LEU A 759 -5.14 19.69 -9.14
C LEU A 759 -4.21 19.72 -10.36
N ASP A 760 -4.11 20.89 -10.99
CA ASP A 760 -3.17 21.13 -12.09
C ASP A 760 -1.78 21.53 -11.54
N CYS A 761 -0.91 20.54 -11.46
CA CYS A 761 0.49 20.71 -11.04
C CYS A 761 1.29 21.62 -11.98
N TYR A 762 1.01 21.59 -13.29
CA TYR A 762 1.75 22.38 -14.28
C TYR A 762 1.35 23.84 -14.23
N GLU A 763 0.05 24.15 -14.13
CA GLU A 763 -0.46 25.50 -13.94
C GLU A 763 0.10 26.13 -12.66
N TYR A 764 0.15 25.37 -11.57
CA TYR A 764 0.74 25.82 -10.31
C TYR A 764 2.20 26.20 -10.47
N ASN A 765 2.99 25.31 -11.09
CA ASN A 765 4.41 25.54 -11.33
C ASN A 765 4.67 26.70 -12.32
N LEU A 766 3.79 26.92 -13.30
CA LEU A 766 3.83 28.10 -14.17
C LEU A 766 3.56 29.40 -13.41
N GLY A 767 2.78 29.35 -12.33
CA GLY A 767 2.50 30.48 -11.45
C GLY A 767 3.67 30.91 -10.57
N LYS A 768 4.70 30.07 -10.40
CA LYS A 768 5.89 30.38 -9.59
C LYS A 768 6.76 31.44 -10.27
N SER A 769 7.34 32.33 -9.48
CA SER A 769 8.26 33.40 -9.91
C SER A 769 9.66 33.20 -9.34
N SER A 770 10.69 33.52 -10.12
CA SER A 770 12.07 33.59 -9.65
C SER A 770 12.40 34.98 -9.09
N THR A 771 13.53 35.11 -8.40
CA THR A 771 14.12 36.43 -8.10
C THR A 771 14.55 37.08 -9.41
N PHE A 772 14.02 38.28 -9.69
CA PHE A 772 14.37 39.07 -10.87
C PHE A 772 15.40 40.14 -10.52
N VAL A 773 16.43 40.23 -11.34
CA VAL A 773 17.44 41.32 -11.33
C VAL A 773 17.56 41.91 -12.73
N ASP A 774 18.30 43.00 -12.89
CA ASP A 774 18.62 43.49 -14.24
C ASP A 774 19.38 42.41 -15.03
N ASP A 775 19.10 42.24 -16.32
CA ASP A 775 19.71 41.17 -17.14
C ASP A 775 21.24 41.24 -17.15
N SER A 776 21.82 42.45 -17.02
CA SER A 776 23.28 42.64 -16.89
C SER A 776 23.86 42.18 -15.55
N GLU A 777 23.03 42.07 -14.52
CA GLU A 777 23.41 41.66 -13.15
C GLU A 777 23.12 40.18 -12.89
N PHE A 778 22.28 39.54 -13.73
CA PHE A 778 21.84 38.15 -13.57
C PHE A 778 23.00 37.16 -13.40
N MET A 779 24.01 37.22 -14.27
CA MET A 779 25.17 36.31 -14.22
C MET A 779 26.02 36.47 -12.95
N SER A 780 25.88 37.58 -12.23
CA SER A 780 26.59 37.85 -10.97
C SER A 780 25.75 37.61 -9.71
N SER A 781 24.48 37.24 -9.86
CA SER A 781 23.55 36.99 -8.75
C SER A 781 23.31 35.50 -8.57
N ASP A 782 23.91 34.91 -7.53
CA ASP A 782 23.70 33.50 -7.17
C ASP A 782 22.22 33.21 -6.86
N GLU A 783 21.55 34.13 -6.18
CA GLU A 783 20.14 34.00 -5.81
C GLU A 783 19.22 34.01 -7.05
N ALA A 784 19.46 34.91 -8.00
CA ALA A 784 18.67 34.98 -9.24
C ALA A 784 18.87 33.74 -10.11
N ARG A 785 20.11 33.26 -10.23
CA ARG A 785 20.43 32.01 -10.96
C ARG A 785 19.78 30.80 -10.31
N TYR A 786 19.94 30.64 -8.99
CA TYR A 786 19.33 29.53 -8.23
C TYR A 786 17.81 29.50 -8.37
N THR A 787 17.12 30.60 -8.08
CA THR A 787 15.65 30.64 -8.13
C THR A 787 15.12 30.48 -9.55
N THR A 788 15.85 30.97 -10.57
CA THR A 788 15.51 30.76 -11.98
C THR A 788 15.62 29.29 -12.36
N MET A 789 16.74 28.62 -12.03
CA MET A 789 16.92 27.20 -12.33
C MET A 789 15.92 26.32 -11.58
N LYS A 790 15.63 26.64 -10.31
CA LYS A 790 14.63 25.95 -9.51
C LYS A 790 13.26 26.01 -10.18
N VAL A 791 12.77 27.20 -10.53
CA VAL A 791 11.49 27.39 -11.23
C VAL A 791 11.46 26.72 -12.61
N ALA A 792 12.57 26.79 -13.36
CA ALA A 792 12.69 26.14 -14.66
C ALA A 792 12.58 24.61 -14.55
N LEU A 793 13.30 24.00 -13.61
CA LEU A 793 13.26 22.56 -13.36
C LEU A 793 11.90 22.11 -12.81
N SER A 794 11.26 22.91 -11.97
CA SER A 794 9.89 22.65 -11.49
C SER A 794 8.90 22.47 -12.62
N ARG A 795 8.98 23.31 -13.64
CA ARG A 795 8.09 23.24 -14.81
C ARG A 795 8.50 22.14 -15.77
N ALA A 796 9.80 21.82 -15.80
CA ALA A 796 10.30 20.70 -16.57
C ALA A 796 9.92 19.34 -15.96
N ALA A 797 9.54 19.27 -14.69
CA ALA A 797 9.05 18.04 -14.05
C ALA A 797 7.83 17.46 -14.78
N SER A 798 6.89 18.31 -15.23
CA SER A 798 5.74 17.89 -16.05
C SER A 798 6.14 17.33 -17.42
N ASN A 799 7.35 17.60 -17.93
CA ASN A 799 7.85 16.92 -19.12
C ASN A 799 8.11 15.43 -18.88
N PHE A 800 8.26 15.04 -17.61
CA PHE A 800 8.49 13.66 -17.20
C PHE A 800 7.19 12.99 -16.74
N PHE A 801 6.42 13.64 -15.86
CA PHE A 801 5.14 13.10 -15.37
C PHE A 801 4.03 13.14 -16.42
N GLY A 802 3.96 14.22 -17.20
CA GLY A 802 2.84 14.58 -18.08
C GLY A 802 2.02 15.76 -17.52
N PHE A 803 0.89 16.05 -18.17
CA PHE A 803 0.11 17.27 -17.93
C PHE A 803 -1.33 17.02 -17.46
N GLU A 804 -1.77 15.77 -17.34
CA GLU A 804 -3.12 15.48 -16.83
C GLU A 804 -3.24 15.89 -15.35
N ASP A 805 -4.41 16.39 -14.95
CA ASP A 805 -4.68 16.78 -13.57
C ASP A 805 -4.77 15.56 -12.64
N TYR A 806 -4.33 15.76 -11.40
CA TYR A 806 -4.60 14.80 -10.32
C TYR A 806 -5.97 15.10 -9.73
N VAL A 807 -6.77 14.06 -9.44
CA VAL A 807 -8.11 14.26 -8.85
C VAL A 807 -8.16 13.60 -7.48
N PHE A 808 -8.64 14.34 -6.47
CA PHE A 808 -8.85 13.84 -5.11
C PHE A 808 -10.32 13.97 -4.75
N TYR A 809 -10.94 12.86 -4.42
CA TYR A 809 -12.25 12.84 -3.79
C TYR A 809 -12.08 13.06 -2.31
N HIS A 810 -12.94 13.88 -1.71
CA HIS A 810 -12.86 14.22 -0.29
C HIS A 810 -14.22 14.13 0.38
N VAL A 811 -14.18 13.90 1.68
CA VAL A 811 -15.37 13.95 2.53
C VAL A 811 -15.72 15.41 2.81
N ASP A 812 -17.00 15.72 3.04
CA ASP A 812 -17.40 17.04 3.51
C ASP A 812 -16.74 17.35 4.88
N LYS A 813 -15.98 18.44 4.91
CA LYS A 813 -15.27 18.93 6.09
C LYS A 813 -16.17 19.26 7.29
N ASP A 814 -17.46 19.47 7.06
CA ASP A 814 -18.44 19.78 8.11
C ASP A 814 -19.05 18.52 8.72
N GLU A 815 -19.08 17.40 8.01
CA GLU A 815 -19.62 16.12 8.49
C GLU A 815 -18.63 15.35 9.38
N ARG A 816 -17.34 15.35 9.01
CA ARG A 816 -16.23 14.74 9.78
C ARG A 816 -16.51 13.30 10.26
N PRO A 817 -17.05 12.42 9.41
CA PRO A 817 -17.36 11.06 9.82
C PRO A 817 -16.10 10.36 10.32
N TYR A 818 -16.21 9.70 11.46
CA TYR A 818 -15.14 8.90 12.07
C TYR A 818 -13.85 9.66 12.45
N PHE A 819 -13.85 11.00 12.47
CA PHE A 819 -12.68 11.77 12.90
C PHE A 819 -12.28 11.42 14.34
N GLY A 820 -11.01 11.04 14.54
CA GLY A 820 -10.46 10.64 15.84
C GLY A 820 -10.99 9.30 16.36
N GLN A 821 -11.65 8.50 15.52
CA GLN A 821 -12.12 7.16 15.86
C GLN A 821 -11.21 6.09 15.26
N THR A 822 -11.29 4.89 15.82
CA THR A 822 -10.57 3.70 15.34
C THR A 822 -11.55 2.63 14.85
N PRO A 823 -11.19 1.83 13.83
CA PRO A 823 -12.05 0.76 13.35
C PRO A 823 -12.21 -0.34 14.41
N SER A 824 -13.40 -0.95 14.45
CA SER A 824 -13.72 -2.07 15.36
C SER A 824 -13.80 -3.39 14.59
N LEU A 825 -12.95 -4.37 14.95
CA LEU A 825 -13.01 -5.71 14.37
C LEU A 825 -14.30 -6.45 14.75
N SER A 826 -14.83 -6.23 15.96
CA SER A 826 -16.12 -6.81 16.36
C SER A 826 -17.28 -6.32 15.50
N GLU A 827 -17.18 -5.10 14.96
CA GLU A 827 -18.19 -4.59 14.05
C GLU A 827 -18.14 -5.32 12.70
N LEU A 828 -16.95 -5.52 12.12
CA LEU A 828 -16.79 -6.29 10.87
C LEU A 828 -17.18 -7.76 11.06
N ALA A 829 -16.81 -8.38 12.19
CA ALA A 829 -17.18 -9.75 12.51
C ALA A 829 -18.70 -9.94 12.70
N SER A 830 -19.44 -8.88 13.04
CA SER A 830 -20.91 -8.95 13.14
C SER A 830 -21.63 -8.95 11.79
N ARG A 831 -20.91 -8.69 10.70
CA ARG A 831 -21.44 -8.56 9.33
C ARG A 831 -21.21 -9.82 8.47
N SER A 832 -20.31 -10.70 8.89
CA SER A 832 -19.85 -11.90 8.17
C SER A 832 -20.84 -13.06 8.16
#